data_AF-A0AAQ3NE35-F1
#
_entry.id   AF-A0AAQ3NE35-F1
#
_cell.length_a   1.000
_cell.length_b   1.000
_cell.length_c   1.000
_cell.angle_alpha   90.00
_cell.angle_beta   90.00
_cell.angle_gamma   90.00
#
_symmetry.space_group_name_H-M   'P 1'
#
loop_
_entity.id
_entity.type
_entity.pdbx_description
1 polymer ?
#
loop_
_entity_poly.entity_id
_entity_poly.type
_entity_poly.pdbx_seq_one_letter_code
_entity_poly.pdbx_strand_id
1 'polypeptide(L)'
;MSVKITTFQWHEFFPHARNNIGVVIALWSPIILVYFMDTQIWYAIFSTLFGGIYGAFRRLGEIRTLGMLRSRFESLPGAFNASLIPEETSEPKKKGLKATLSRRFPNISSNKGKEAARFAQLWNQIITSFREEDLISDREMNLLLVPYWADTQLDLIQWPPFLLASKIPIALDMAKDSNGKDRELKKRIGADNYMSCAVRECYASFKSIIKLLVQGERETAVIEYMFNEVDKHIESDTLIVEFRMSALPNLYKQFVQLINYLLDNDPKDRDQVVILFQDMLEVVTRDIMMEEQDQIFSLVDSTHGGTGHEGMLHLEPEPHHQLFASVGAIKFPIEPVTAAWTEKIKRLNLLLTTKESAMDVPSNLEARRRISFFSNSLFMDMPMAPKVRNMLSFSVLTPYYTEEVLFSLQDLDSPNEDGVSILFYLQKIFPDEWNNFLERVKSTEEDIKGSESDELVEELRLWASYRGQTLTRTVRGMMYYRKALELQAFLDMAKDEDLMEGYKAIENSDDNSRGERSLWTQCQAVADMKFTYVVSCQQYGIDKRSGSPRAQDILRLMTRYPSLRVAYIDEVEEPVKDSKKKINKVYYSCLVKAMPKSNSASEPELNLDQIIYKIKLPGPAILGEGKPENQNHAIIFTRGEGLQTIDMNQDNYMEEALKMRNLLQEFLKKHDGVRFPSILGLREHIFTGSVSSLAWFMSNQETSFVTIGQRLLANPLKVRFHYGHPDVFDRLFHLTRGGVCKASKVINLSEDIFAGFNSTLREGNVTHHEYIQVGKGRDVGLNQISMFEAKIANGNGEQTLSRDVYRLGHRFDFFRMLSCYFTTVGFYFSTLITVLTVYIFLYGRLYLVLSGLEEGLSTQKAIRDNKPLQVALASQSFVQIGVLMALPMLMEIGLERGFRTALSEFILMQLQLAPVFFTFSLGTKTHYFGRTLLHGGAKYRPTGRGFVVFHAKFADNYRLYSRSHFVKGIELMILLIVYQIFGHSYRSAVAYILITASMWFMVGTWLFAPFLFNPSGFEWQKIVDDWTDWNKWISNRGGIGVLPEKSWESWWEEEQEHLQYSGIRGIIVEILLSLRFFIYQYGLVYHLNITKKGQKSFLVYGISWLVIFVILFVMKTVSVGRRKFSANFQLVFRLIKGLIFLTFVSILVILIALPHMTVQDIVVCILAFMPTGWGMLQIAQALKPLVRRAGFWGSVKTLARGYEIVMGLLLFTPVAFLAWFPFVSEFQTRMLFNQAFSRGLQISRILGGQRKERSSRNKE
;
A
#
# COMPACT_ATOMS: atom_id res chain seq x y z
N MET A 1 52.41 -4.87 12.22
CA MET A 1 52.53 -5.91 13.26
C MET A 1 54.01 -6.20 13.48
N SER A 2 54.52 -6.08 14.71
CA SER A 2 55.89 -6.49 15.10
C SER A 2 56.00 -8.01 15.37
N VAL A 3 54.88 -8.72 15.28
CA VAL A 3 54.74 -10.15 15.59
C VAL A 3 55.09 -10.99 14.35
N LYS A 4 56.12 -11.85 14.47
CA LYS A 4 56.53 -12.81 13.43
C LYS A 4 55.81 -14.14 13.65
N ILE A 5 55.16 -14.66 12.61
CA ILE A 5 54.52 -15.98 12.63
C ILE A 5 55.41 -16.90 11.79
N THR A 6 55.95 -17.95 12.41
CA THR A 6 56.92 -18.84 11.77
C THR A 6 56.29 -20.12 11.22
N THR A 7 55.04 -20.43 11.62
CA THR A 7 54.30 -21.61 11.18
C THR A 7 53.43 -21.28 9.96
N PHE A 8 54.05 -21.24 8.77
CA PHE A 8 53.32 -21.10 7.51
C PHE A 8 53.30 -22.42 6.76
N GLN A 9 52.13 -23.06 6.65
CA GLN A 9 52.07 -24.38 6.03
C GLN A 9 52.12 -24.30 4.50
N TRP A 10 51.61 -23.24 3.84
CA TRP A 10 51.62 -23.09 2.37
C TRP A 10 52.99 -22.62 1.79
N HIS A 11 54.08 -23.21 2.28
CA HIS A 11 55.46 -22.85 1.96
C HIS A 11 55.81 -22.82 0.46
N GLU A 12 55.09 -23.49 -0.44
CA GLU A 12 55.36 -23.40 -1.88
C GLU A 12 54.79 -22.14 -2.55
N PHE A 13 53.66 -21.60 -2.08
CA PHE A 13 53.10 -20.35 -2.59
C PHE A 13 53.77 -19.12 -1.98
N PHE A 14 54.20 -19.19 -0.71
CA PHE A 14 54.92 -18.11 -0.04
C PHE A 14 56.12 -18.66 0.75
N PRO A 15 57.22 -19.04 0.06
CA PRO A 15 58.36 -19.71 0.69
C PRO A 15 59.11 -18.86 1.73
N HIS A 16 58.96 -17.53 1.67
CA HIS A 16 59.66 -16.57 2.53
C HIS A 16 58.75 -15.41 2.97
N ALA A 17 57.54 -15.69 3.46
CA ALA A 17 56.61 -14.65 3.93
C ALA A 17 57.11 -13.99 5.24
N ARG A 18 58.09 -13.08 5.16
CA ARG A 18 58.71 -12.44 6.34
C ARG A 18 57.80 -11.41 7.05
N ASN A 19 56.84 -10.82 6.34
CA ASN A 19 56.09 -9.63 6.79
C ASN A 19 54.60 -9.88 7.09
N ASN A 20 54.11 -11.13 7.09
CA ASN A 20 52.72 -11.48 7.41
C ASN A 20 51.64 -10.65 6.66
N ILE A 21 51.95 -10.12 5.46
CA ILE A 21 51.09 -9.15 4.75
C ILE A 21 49.72 -9.76 4.44
N GLY A 22 49.67 -11.04 4.03
CA GLY A 22 48.40 -11.74 3.77
C GLY A 22 47.52 -11.87 5.02
N VAL A 23 48.11 -12.03 6.21
CA VAL A 23 47.37 -12.04 7.48
C VAL A 23 46.78 -10.66 7.77
N VAL A 24 47.57 -9.60 7.57
CA VAL A 24 47.11 -8.23 7.76
C VAL A 24 45.95 -7.93 6.82
N ILE A 25 46.06 -8.29 5.54
CA ILE A 25 44.98 -8.11 4.56
C ILE A 25 43.73 -8.89 4.96
N ALA A 26 43.85 -10.18 5.30
CA ALA A 26 42.70 -11.02 5.66
C ALA A 26 41.97 -10.56 6.94
N LEU A 27 42.70 -9.96 7.90
CA LEU A 27 42.10 -9.44 9.14
C LEU A 27 41.53 -8.03 8.98
N TRP A 28 42.21 -7.14 8.24
CA TRP A 28 41.83 -5.73 8.13
C TRP A 28 40.91 -5.43 6.97
N SER A 29 40.89 -6.21 5.89
CA SER A 29 40.01 -5.93 4.75
C SER A 29 38.52 -5.91 5.12
N PRO A 30 37.98 -6.81 5.98
CA PRO A 30 36.58 -6.71 6.39
C PRO A 30 36.34 -5.48 7.28
N ILE A 31 37.32 -5.10 8.11
CA ILE A 31 37.23 -3.92 9.00
C ILE A 31 37.20 -2.63 8.18
N ILE A 32 38.05 -2.50 7.18
CA ILE A 32 38.10 -1.35 6.27
C ILE A 32 36.78 -1.24 5.48
N LEU A 33 36.23 -2.35 5.00
CA LEU A 33 34.95 -2.33 4.29
C LEU A 33 33.78 -1.92 5.19
N VAL A 34 33.76 -2.37 6.44
CA VAL A 34 32.76 -1.91 7.42
C VAL A 34 32.94 -0.44 7.76
N TYR A 35 34.17 0.06 7.86
CA TYR A 35 34.42 1.49 8.08
C TYR A 35 33.81 2.35 6.96
N PHE A 36 33.86 1.91 5.70
CA PHE A 36 33.18 2.60 4.60
C PHE A 36 31.65 2.57 4.74
N MET A 37 31.09 1.59 5.45
CA MET A 37 29.66 1.50 5.76
C MET A 37 29.24 2.32 6.99
N ASP A 38 30.15 2.64 7.93
CA ASP A 38 29.82 3.33 9.18
C ASP A 38 29.08 4.66 8.93
N THR A 39 29.43 5.35 7.86
CA THR A 39 28.77 6.59 7.45
C THR A 39 27.29 6.43 7.11
N GLN A 40 26.87 5.28 6.57
CA GLN A 40 25.45 4.96 6.34
C GLN A 40 24.69 4.80 7.66
N ILE A 41 25.33 4.27 8.71
CA ILE A 41 24.74 4.14 10.04
C ILE A 41 24.48 5.53 10.64
N TRP A 42 25.47 6.42 10.55
CA TRP A 42 25.31 7.80 10.99
C TRP A 42 24.24 8.55 10.20
N TYR A 43 24.15 8.30 8.89
CA TYR A 43 23.04 8.82 8.09
C TYR A 43 21.68 8.32 8.59
N ALA A 44 21.54 7.02 8.90
CA ALA A 44 20.30 6.47 9.44
C ALA A 44 19.92 7.14 10.77
N ILE A 45 20.85 7.27 11.71
CA ILE A 45 20.62 7.94 13.01
C ILE A 45 20.24 9.41 12.82
N PHE A 46 21.01 10.14 11.99
CA PHE A 46 20.71 11.53 11.64
C PHE A 46 19.31 11.67 11.05
N SER A 47 18.95 10.77 10.13
CA SER A 47 17.65 10.78 9.47
C SER A 47 16.51 10.53 10.47
N THR A 48 16.69 9.61 11.41
CA THR A 48 15.71 9.34 12.46
C THR A 48 15.49 10.58 13.34
N LEU A 49 16.57 11.20 13.82
CA LEU A 49 16.49 12.34 14.75
C LEU A 49 15.91 13.59 14.06
N PHE A 50 16.52 14.03 12.97
CA PHE A 50 16.09 15.25 12.28
C PHE A 50 14.74 15.07 11.61
N GLY A 51 14.50 13.92 10.98
CA GLY A 51 13.24 13.60 10.34
C GLY A 51 12.11 13.51 11.37
N GLY A 52 12.38 12.93 12.55
CA GLY A 52 11.46 12.86 13.67
C GLY A 52 11.10 14.24 14.23
N ILE A 53 12.12 15.05 14.54
CA ILE A 53 11.94 16.40 15.09
C ILE A 53 11.20 17.31 14.10
N TYR A 54 11.59 17.29 12.82
CA TYR A 54 10.92 18.10 11.80
C TYR A 54 9.48 17.65 11.56
N GLY A 55 9.22 16.34 11.62
CA GLY A 55 7.87 15.79 11.54
C GLY A 55 6.98 16.29 12.68
N ALA A 56 7.48 16.24 13.92
CA ALA A 56 6.78 16.76 15.09
C ALA A 56 6.49 18.28 14.98
N PHE A 57 7.44 19.09 14.49
CA PHE A 57 7.21 20.52 14.26
C PHE A 57 6.17 20.82 13.18
N ARG A 58 5.97 19.89 12.24
CA ARG A 58 4.89 19.97 11.23
C ARG A 58 3.55 19.41 11.71
N ARG A 59 3.42 19.09 13.01
CA ARG A 59 2.18 18.57 13.63
C ARG A 59 1.71 17.26 13.01
N LEU A 60 2.66 16.41 12.58
CA LEU A 60 2.33 15.07 12.11
C LEU A 60 1.81 14.22 13.28
N GLY A 61 0.63 13.63 13.08
CA GLY A 61 -0.01 12.76 14.06
C GLY A 61 -0.43 13.47 15.35
N GLU A 62 -0.91 14.71 15.31
CA GLU A 62 -1.61 15.30 16.46
C GLU A 62 -2.98 14.62 16.68
N ILE A 63 -3.66 14.24 15.59
CA ILE A 63 -4.91 13.47 15.61
C ILE A 63 -4.63 12.08 15.05
N ARG A 64 -4.55 11.08 15.95
CA ARG A 64 -4.17 9.69 15.62
C ARG A 64 -5.29 8.68 15.77
N THR A 65 -6.27 8.97 16.62
CA THR A 65 -7.36 8.06 16.98
C THR A 65 -8.71 8.76 16.88
N LEU A 66 -9.79 7.99 16.75
CA LEU A 66 -11.16 8.55 16.80
C LEU A 66 -11.40 9.32 18.11
N GLY A 67 -10.86 8.86 19.24
CA GLY A 67 -10.96 9.60 20.51
C GLY A 67 -10.32 10.99 20.43
N MET A 68 -9.14 11.10 19.82
CA MET A 68 -8.47 12.38 19.59
C MET A 68 -9.24 13.26 18.60
N LEU A 69 -9.78 12.67 17.52
CA LEU A 69 -10.63 13.37 16.56
C LEU A 69 -11.84 14.00 17.25
N ARG A 70 -12.56 13.23 18.07
CA ARG A 70 -13.72 13.71 18.83
C ARG A 70 -13.35 14.86 19.76
N SER A 71 -12.23 14.75 20.48
CA SER A 71 -11.74 15.82 21.37
C SER A 71 -11.39 17.14 20.66
N ARG A 72 -11.08 17.08 19.35
CA ARG A 72 -10.70 18.23 18.53
C ARG A 72 -11.79 18.68 17.56
N PHE A 73 -12.92 18.00 17.52
CA PHE A 73 -13.96 18.20 16.52
C PHE A 73 -14.55 19.63 16.58
N GLU A 74 -14.68 20.22 17.78
CA GLU A 74 -15.14 21.62 17.94
C GLU A 74 -14.25 22.62 17.17
N SER A 75 -12.95 22.36 17.07
CA SER A 75 -11.99 23.21 16.35
C SER A 75 -11.90 22.89 14.84
N LEU A 76 -12.49 21.79 14.40
CA LEU A 76 -12.38 21.29 13.03
C LEU A 76 -13.08 22.21 12.01
N PRO A 77 -14.30 22.72 12.24
CA PRO A 77 -14.93 23.70 11.34
C PRO A 77 -14.11 24.98 11.15
N GLY A 78 -13.46 25.47 12.21
CA GLY A 78 -12.59 26.66 12.13
C GLY A 78 -11.32 26.39 11.31
N ALA A 79 -10.69 25.23 11.52
CA ALA A 79 -9.55 24.79 10.72
C ALA A 79 -9.94 24.59 9.25
N PHE A 80 -11.12 24.04 9.00
CA PHE A 80 -11.68 23.82 7.68
C PHE A 80 -11.82 25.13 6.90
N ASN A 81 -12.52 26.11 7.49
CA ASN A 81 -12.71 27.41 6.85
C ASN A 81 -11.38 28.15 6.64
N ALA A 82 -10.47 28.12 7.61
CA ALA A 82 -9.19 28.79 7.49
C ALA A 82 -8.24 28.18 6.44
N SER A 83 -8.36 26.88 6.18
CA SER A 83 -7.47 26.14 5.29
C SER A 83 -8.06 25.97 3.90
N LEU A 84 -9.33 25.59 3.81
CA LEU A 84 -9.96 25.22 2.55
C LEU A 84 -10.85 26.30 1.96
N ILE A 85 -11.32 27.31 2.71
CA ILE A 85 -12.18 28.37 2.15
C ILE A 85 -11.33 29.63 1.86
N PRO A 86 -11.51 30.31 0.70
CA PRO A 86 -10.79 31.53 0.39
C PRO A 86 -11.11 32.68 1.36
N GLU A 87 -10.11 33.45 1.79
CA GLU A 87 -10.32 34.63 2.65
C GLU A 87 -10.98 35.78 1.87
N GLU A 88 -12.02 36.37 2.47
CA GLU A 88 -12.75 37.52 1.91
C GLU A 88 -12.08 38.87 2.28
N THR A 89 -11.15 38.89 3.25
CA THR A 89 -10.47 40.11 3.74
C THR A 89 -8.94 39.97 3.77
N SER A 90 -8.26 41.06 3.38
CA SER A 90 -6.82 41.13 3.12
C SER A 90 -5.99 41.53 4.37
N GLU A 91 -6.13 40.83 5.50
CA GLU A 91 -5.23 41.08 6.63
C GLU A 91 -3.96 40.21 6.55
N PRO A 92 -2.76 40.80 6.66
CA PRO A 92 -1.52 40.04 6.62
C PRO A 92 -1.34 39.22 7.92
N LYS A 93 -1.41 37.89 7.82
CA LYS A 93 -1.11 36.98 8.95
C LYS A 93 0.33 37.16 9.45
N LYS A 94 0.49 37.24 10.78
CA LYS A 94 1.81 37.29 11.46
C LYS A 94 2.62 36.02 11.13
N LYS A 95 3.79 36.20 10.51
CA LYS A 95 4.76 35.12 10.23
C LYS A 95 5.75 34.95 11.39
N GLY A 96 6.04 33.72 11.79
CA GLY A 96 7.12 33.40 12.74
C GLY A 96 6.95 32.05 13.45
N LEU A 97 8.03 31.51 14.01
CA LEU A 97 8.05 30.23 14.74
C LEU A 97 7.05 30.19 15.92
N LYS A 98 6.89 31.33 16.62
CA LYS A 98 5.88 31.49 17.68
C LYS A 98 4.45 31.43 17.13
N ALA A 99 4.18 31.93 15.92
CA ALA A 99 2.86 31.89 15.30
C ALA A 99 2.48 30.48 14.82
N THR A 100 3.45 29.70 14.34
CA THR A 100 3.26 28.28 14.00
C THR A 100 2.96 27.43 15.25
N LEU A 101 3.59 27.73 16.38
CA LEU A 101 3.30 27.09 17.68
C LEU A 101 1.98 27.56 18.29
N SER A 102 1.59 28.82 18.06
CA SER A 102 0.40 29.44 18.67
C SER A 102 -0.84 29.48 17.78
N ARG A 103 -0.85 28.77 16.63
CA ARG A 103 -2.00 28.73 15.71
C ARG A 103 -3.19 28.03 16.42
N ARG A 104 -3.93 28.80 17.23
CA ARG A 104 -5.27 28.48 17.70
C ARG A 104 -6.22 28.96 16.61
N PHE A 105 -6.91 28.03 15.96
CA PHE A 105 -8.02 28.40 15.10
C PHE A 105 -9.12 29.00 16.00
N PRO A 106 -9.73 30.14 15.63
CA PRO A 106 -10.85 30.68 16.39
C PRO A 106 -11.99 29.65 16.38
N ASN A 107 -12.58 29.38 17.53
CA ASN A 107 -13.83 28.62 17.59
C ASN A 107 -14.91 29.43 16.87
N ILE A 108 -15.72 28.76 16.05
CA ILE A 108 -16.84 29.42 15.36
C ILE A 108 -17.83 29.87 16.45
N SER A 109 -18.07 31.18 16.55
CA SER A 109 -19.15 31.71 17.38
C SER A 109 -20.50 31.35 16.78
N SER A 110 -21.54 31.13 17.61
CA SER A 110 -22.92 30.83 17.18
C SER A 110 -23.43 31.75 16.06
N ASN A 111 -23.03 33.04 16.06
CA ASN A 111 -23.43 34.06 15.07
C ASN A 111 -22.87 33.91 13.63
N LYS A 112 -22.24 32.79 13.25
CA LYS A 112 -21.64 32.61 11.92
C LYS A 112 -22.25 31.43 11.13
N GLY A 113 -23.57 31.47 10.92
CA GLY A 113 -24.32 30.43 10.19
C GLY A 113 -23.71 30.05 8.83
N LYS A 114 -23.12 30.99 8.10
CA LYS A 114 -22.45 30.75 6.81
C LYS A 114 -21.21 29.87 6.89
N GLU A 115 -20.38 30.03 7.93
CA GLU A 115 -19.18 29.21 8.13
C GLU A 115 -19.52 27.77 8.51
N ALA A 116 -20.61 27.59 9.28
CA ALA A 116 -21.13 26.28 9.65
C ALA A 116 -21.77 25.56 8.45
N ALA A 117 -22.55 26.26 7.62
CA ALA A 117 -23.14 25.71 6.41
C ALA A 117 -22.06 25.23 5.41
N ARG A 118 -21.03 26.05 5.15
CA ARG A 118 -19.88 25.66 4.30
C ARG A 118 -19.18 24.41 4.81
N PHE A 119 -18.99 24.28 6.13
CA PHE A 119 -18.43 23.08 6.74
C PHE A 119 -19.33 21.86 6.53
N ALA A 120 -20.64 21.98 6.78
CA ALA A 120 -21.60 20.89 6.59
C ALA A 120 -21.61 20.36 5.15
N GLN A 121 -21.60 21.25 4.15
CA GLN A 121 -21.54 20.87 2.73
C GLN A 121 -20.31 20.00 2.42
N LEU A 122 -19.12 20.43 2.86
CA LEU A 122 -17.87 19.70 2.59
C LEU A 122 -17.75 18.42 3.40
N TRP A 123 -18.12 18.45 4.68
CA TRP A 123 -18.12 17.28 5.55
C TRP A 123 -19.06 16.20 5.03
N ASN A 124 -20.30 16.55 4.72
CA ASN A 124 -21.30 15.59 4.26
C ASN A 124 -20.95 14.98 2.90
N GLN A 125 -20.22 15.69 2.04
CA GLN A 125 -19.71 15.12 0.79
C GLN A 125 -18.60 14.09 1.03
N ILE A 126 -17.74 14.29 2.03
CA ILE A 126 -16.77 13.28 2.46
C ILE A 126 -17.51 12.03 2.99
N ILE A 127 -18.49 12.22 3.88
CA ILE A 127 -19.26 11.09 4.44
C ILE A 127 -20.06 10.36 3.36
N THR A 128 -20.68 11.09 2.41
CA THR A 128 -21.36 10.49 1.26
C THR A 128 -20.39 9.65 0.43
N SER A 129 -19.17 10.15 0.19
CA SER A 129 -18.18 9.37 -0.57
C SER A 129 -17.81 8.06 0.12
N PHE A 130 -17.69 8.04 1.46
CA PHE A 130 -17.46 6.79 2.19
C PHE A 130 -18.61 5.79 2.01
N ARG A 131 -19.85 6.30 1.92
CA ARG A 131 -21.02 5.46 1.66
C ARG A 131 -21.06 4.93 0.23
N GLU A 132 -20.76 5.78 -0.77
CA GLU A 132 -20.63 5.41 -2.19
C GLU A 132 -19.52 4.36 -2.41
N GLU A 133 -18.48 4.39 -1.59
CA GLU A 133 -17.37 3.42 -1.62
C GLU A 133 -17.63 2.14 -0.78
N ASP A 134 -18.80 2.04 -0.14
CA ASP A 134 -19.22 0.93 0.73
C ASP A 134 -18.36 0.77 2.00
N LEU A 135 -17.68 1.84 2.45
CA LEU A 135 -16.89 1.83 3.69
C LEU A 135 -17.74 1.98 4.96
N ILE A 136 -18.94 2.55 4.85
CA ILE A 136 -19.87 2.74 5.96
C ILE A 136 -21.28 2.31 5.56
N SER A 137 -22.08 1.91 6.54
CA SER A 137 -23.51 1.59 6.37
C SER A 137 -24.40 2.85 6.28
N ASP A 138 -25.67 2.70 5.89
CA ASP A 138 -26.64 3.81 5.89
C ASP A 138 -26.82 4.39 7.31
N ARG A 139 -26.83 3.52 8.32
CA ARG A 139 -26.92 3.92 9.73
C ARG A 139 -25.71 4.76 10.15
N GLU A 140 -24.50 4.31 9.84
CA GLU A 140 -23.27 5.05 10.17
C GLU A 140 -23.19 6.38 9.42
N MET A 141 -23.65 6.43 8.16
CA MET A 141 -23.77 7.68 7.41
C MET A 141 -24.63 8.69 8.18
N ASN A 142 -25.84 8.30 8.59
CA ASN A 142 -26.76 9.18 9.32
C ASN A 142 -26.20 9.65 10.69
N LEU A 143 -25.35 8.85 11.34
CA LEU A 143 -24.66 9.23 12.58
C LEU A 143 -23.54 10.27 12.36
N LEU A 144 -22.97 10.31 11.16
CA LEU A 144 -21.83 11.16 10.82
C LEU A 144 -22.24 12.48 10.13
N LEU A 145 -23.43 12.53 9.51
CA LEU A 145 -23.92 13.71 8.81
C LEU A 145 -24.17 14.90 9.78
N VAL A 146 -23.88 16.09 9.27
CA VAL A 146 -24.24 17.39 9.87
C VAL A 146 -25.48 17.90 9.13
N PRO A 147 -26.55 18.36 9.80
CA PRO A 147 -27.72 18.87 9.09
C PRO A 147 -27.35 20.08 8.22
N TYR A 148 -27.85 20.12 6.98
CA TYR A 148 -27.68 21.27 6.09
C TYR A 148 -28.51 22.48 6.55
N TRP A 149 -29.66 22.18 7.14
CA TRP A 149 -30.64 23.14 7.64
C TRP A 149 -30.34 23.39 9.11
N ALA A 150 -29.68 24.50 9.43
CA ALA A 150 -29.86 25.05 10.77
C ALA A 150 -31.34 25.43 10.85
N ASP A 151 -32.13 24.77 11.71
CA ASP A 151 -33.46 25.26 12.03
C ASP A 151 -33.27 26.72 12.47
N THR A 152 -33.77 27.68 11.68
CA THR A 152 -33.55 29.11 11.94
C THR A 152 -34.15 29.52 13.30
N GLN A 153 -35.00 28.67 13.87
CA GLN A 153 -35.58 28.82 15.19
C GLN A 153 -34.62 28.41 16.33
N LEU A 154 -33.52 27.69 16.05
CA LEU A 154 -32.67 27.07 17.07
C LEU A 154 -31.42 27.88 17.48
N ASP A 155 -30.94 28.85 16.69
CA ASP A 155 -29.68 29.61 16.93
C ASP A 155 -28.54 28.79 17.59
N LEU A 156 -28.38 27.53 17.15
CA LEU A 156 -27.53 26.52 17.77
C LEU A 156 -26.78 25.71 16.71
N ILE A 157 -25.51 25.39 17.00
CA ILE A 157 -24.73 24.47 16.17
C ILE A 157 -25.19 23.03 16.45
N GLN A 158 -25.72 22.38 15.42
CA GLN A 158 -26.14 20.98 15.48
C GLN A 158 -24.99 20.04 15.14
N TRP A 159 -24.40 19.41 16.15
CA TRP A 159 -23.28 18.49 15.97
C TRP A 159 -23.73 17.11 15.46
N PRO A 160 -22.88 16.36 14.74
CA PRO A 160 -23.19 14.99 14.33
C PRO A 160 -23.61 14.07 15.49
N PRO A 161 -24.63 13.20 15.33
CA PRO A 161 -25.12 12.35 16.41
C PRO A 161 -24.07 11.45 17.07
N PHE A 162 -23.03 11.02 16.36
CA PHE A 162 -21.97 10.19 16.94
C PHE A 162 -21.17 10.90 18.06
N LEU A 163 -21.13 12.24 18.08
CA LEU A 163 -20.52 13.03 19.17
C LEU A 163 -21.45 13.16 20.37
N LEU A 164 -22.76 13.03 20.13
CA LEU A 164 -23.84 13.24 21.10
C LEU A 164 -24.33 11.92 21.73
N ALA A 165 -23.73 10.79 21.34
CA ALA A 165 -24.08 9.45 21.82
C ALA A 165 -24.14 9.37 23.35
N SER A 166 -25.24 8.81 23.87
CA SER A 166 -25.55 8.67 25.31
C SER A 166 -25.63 9.96 26.13
N LYS A 167 -25.44 11.15 25.53
CA LYS A 167 -25.43 12.42 26.28
C LYS A 167 -26.80 12.79 26.86
N ILE A 168 -27.89 12.53 26.14
CA ILE A 168 -29.26 12.80 26.60
C ILE A 168 -29.66 11.86 27.75
N PRO A 169 -29.53 10.52 27.65
CA PRO A 169 -29.79 9.63 28.78
C PRO A 169 -28.98 9.99 30.03
N ILE A 170 -27.70 10.33 29.87
CA ILE A 170 -26.85 10.77 30.98
C ILE A 170 -27.38 12.07 31.59
N ALA A 171 -27.79 13.06 30.78
CA ALA A 171 -28.37 14.30 31.27
C ALA A 171 -29.71 14.07 32.00
N LEU A 172 -30.52 13.12 31.54
CA LEU A 172 -31.78 12.72 32.18
C LEU A 172 -31.54 12.06 33.54
N ASP A 173 -30.58 11.14 33.64
CA ASP A 173 -30.19 10.53 34.92
C ASP A 173 -29.64 11.58 35.89
N MET A 174 -28.80 12.51 35.40
CA MET A 174 -28.34 13.65 36.20
C MET A 174 -29.49 14.52 36.71
N ALA A 175 -30.50 14.78 35.87
CA ALA A 175 -31.68 15.57 36.26
C ALA A 175 -32.56 14.84 37.29
N LYS A 176 -32.75 13.52 37.13
CA LYS A 176 -33.50 12.67 38.05
C LYS A 176 -32.90 12.67 39.47
N ASP A 177 -31.57 12.62 39.57
CA ASP A 177 -30.85 12.53 40.85
C ASP A 177 -30.51 13.91 41.45
N SER A 178 -30.97 15.01 40.85
CA SER A 178 -30.69 16.37 41.30
C SER A 178 -31.71 16.85 42.34
N ASN A 179 -31.28 17.00 43.59
CA ASN A 179 -32.12 17.44 44.71
C ASN A 179 -32.18 18.98 44.84
N GLY A 180 -32.90 19.67 43.94
CA GLY A 180 -33.28 21.09 44.10
C GLY A 180 -32.15 22.12 43.95
N LYS A 181 -31.08 21.80 43.20
CA LYS A 181 -29.94 22.72 42.94
C LYS A 181 -29.72 22.94 41.43
N ASP A 182 -30.50 23.82 40.82
CA ASP A 182 -30.41 24.17 39.39
C ASP A 182 -29.01 24.57 38.92
N ARG A 183 -28.32 25.40 39.72
CA ARG A 183 -26.94 25.83 39.41
C ARG A 183 -25.96 24.67 39.30
N GLU A 184 -26.14 23.61 40.10
CA GLU A 184 -25.27 22.44 40.07
C GLU A 184 -25.53 21.59 38.83
N LEU A 185 -26.80 21.33 38.50
CA LEU A 185 -27.16 20.61 37.28
C LEU A 185 -26.70 21.38 36.03
N LYS A 186 -26.98 22.68 35.94
CA LYS A 186 -26.55 23.54 34.83
C LYS A 186 -25.03 23.56 34.68
N LYS A 187 -24.27 23.59 35.78
CA LYS A 187 -22.80 23.51 35.76
C LYS A 187 -22.30 22.13 35.30
N ARG A 188 -22.95 21.03 35.71
CA ARG A 188 -22.61 19.67 35.27
C ARG A 188 -22.92 19.47 33.77
N ILE A 189 -24.07 19.94 33.30
CA ILE A 189 -24.43 19.92 31.87
C ILE A 189 -23.51 20.82 31.05
N GLY A 190 -23.21 22.02 31.55
CA GLY A 190 -22.33 22.98 30.90
C GLY A 190 -20.83 22.62 30.94
N ALA A 191 -20.43 21.61 31.70
CA ALA A 191 -19.04 21.13 31.69
C ALA A 191 -18.67 20.41 30.39
N ASP A 192 -19.67 19.87 29.67
CA ASP A 192 -19.52 19.25 28.36
C ASP A 192 -20.34 20.02 27.32
N ASN A 193 -19.64 20.77 26.45
CA ASN A 193 -20.25 21.56 25.39
C ASN A 193 -21.20 20.72 24.52
N TYR A 194 -20.85 19.47 24.21
CA TYR A 194 -21.67 18.59 23.38
C TYR A 194 -22.96 18.19 24.09
N MET A 195 -22.90 17.91 25.40
CA MET A 195 -24.06 17.57 26.19
C MET A 195 -25.03 18.75 26.31
N SER A 196 -24.51 19.96 26.55
CA SER A 196 -25.31 21.18 26.58
C SER A 196 -26.01 21.44 25.24
N CYS A 197 -25.29 21.31 24.12
CA CYS A 197 -25.88 21.42 22.78
C CYS A 197 -26.96 20.37 22.52
N ALA A 198 -26.72 19.10 22.88
CA ALA A 198 -27.68 18.01 22.67
C ALA A 198 -28.98 18.21 23.45
N VAL A 199 -28.90 18.65 24.71
CA VAL A 199 -30.09 18.91 25.54
C VAL A 199 -30.92 20.06 24.95
N ARG A 200 -30.27 21.16 24.55
CA ARG A 200 -30.96 22.30 23.93
C ARG A 200 -31.59 21.94 22.59
N GLU A 201 -30.86 21.20 21.74
CA GLU A 201 -31.37 20.71 20.46
C GLU A 201 -32.57 19.78 20.64
N CYS A 202 -32.51 18.86 21.60
CA CYS A 202 -33.60 17.93 21.89
C CYS A 202 -34.87 18.66 22.33
N TYR A 203 -34.76 19.59 23.28
CA TYR A 203 -35.92 20.33 23.81
C TYR A 203 -36.62 21.15 22.73
N ALA A 204 -35.86 21.88 21.92
CA ALA A 204 -36.47 22.72 20.91
C ALA A 204 -36.92 21.93 19.67
N SER A 205 -36.30 20.79 19.35
CA SER A 205 -36.84 19.84 18.37
C SER A 205 -38.15 19.22 18.85
N PHE A 206 -38.24 18.85 20.13
CA PHE A 206 -39.47 18.39 20.78
C PHE A 206 -40.57 19.45 20.66
N LYS A 207 -40.31 20.69 21.06
CA LYS A 207 -41.23 21.82 20.93
C LYS A 207 -41.72 22.04 19.50
N SER A 208 -40.80 22.01 18.53
CA SER A 208 -41.11 22.19 17.11
C SER A 208 -42.01 21.07 16.56
N ILE A 209 -41.72 19.80 16.88
CA ILE A 209 -42.51 18.66 16.40
C ILE A 209 -43.90 18.65 17.01
N ILE A 210 -44.03 18.88 18.32
CA ILE A 210 -45.33 18.89 19.00
C ILE A 210 -46.21 20.02 18.46
N LYS A 211 -45.66 21.23 18.27
CA LYS A 211 -46.40 22.36 17.66
C LYS A 211 -46.85 22.10 16.22
N LEU A 212 -46.13 21.25 15.47
CA LEU A 212 -46.51 20.86 14.11
C LEU A 212 -47.59 19.77 14.07
N LEU A 213 -47.61 18.89 15.08
CA LEU A 213 -48.55 17.77 15.17
C LEU A 213 -49.91 18.18 15.73
N VAL A 214 -49.95 19.12 16.67
CA VAL A 214 -51.19 19.57 17.33
C VAL A 214 -51.83 20.70 16.52
N GLN A 215 -53.09 20.52 16.09
CA GLN A 215 -53.84 21.51 15.30
C GLN A 215 -55.15 21.97 15.95
N GLY A 216 -55.68 21.24 16.93
CA GLY A 216 -56.92 21.66 17.61
C GLY A 216 -56.70 22.97 18.37
N GLU A 217 -57.62 23.93 18.27
CA GLU A 217 -57.46 25.25 18.91
C GLU A 217 -57.32 25.12 20.44
N ARG A 218 -58.11 24.22 21.06
CA ARG A 218 -58.08 23.94 22.50
C ARG A 218 -56.78 23.27 22.92
N GLU A 219 -56.36 22.25 22.18
CA GLU A 219 -55.11 21.53 22.41
C GLU A 219 -53.89 22.44 22.22
N THR A 220 -53.92 23.32 21.21
CA THR A 220 -52.83 24.25 20.91
C THR A 220 -52.64 25.24 22.05
N ALA A 221 -53.71 25.82 22.59
CA ALA A 221 -53.65 26.74 23.72
C ALA A 221 -53.02 26.09 24.97
N VAL A 222 -53.39 24.83 25.26
CA VAL A 222 -52.84 24.06 26.39
C VAL A 222 -51.35 23.77 26.19
N ILE A 223 -50.95 23.32 25.00
CA ILE A 223 -49.55 23.04 24.67
C ILE A 223 -48.69 24.31 24.72
N GLU A 224 -49.20 25.44 24.24
CA GLU A 224 -48.49 26.71 24.29
C GLU A 224 -48.31 27.24 25.71
N TYR A 225 -49.34 27.13 26.55
CA TYR A 225 -49.22 27.45 27.98
C TYR A 225 -48.10 26.63 28.63
N MET A 226 -48.09 25.31 28.45
CA MET A 226 -47.07 24.44 29.05
C MET A 226 -45.65 24.80 28.59
N PHE A 227 -45.44 25.04 27.29
CA PHE A 227 -44.11 25.43 26.81
C PHE A 227 -43.67 26.80 27.34
N ASN A 228 -44.58 27.78 27.43
CA ASN A 228 -44.27 29.11 27.94
C ASN A 228 -43.87 29.07 29.43
N GLU A 229 -44.55 28.26 30.24
CA GLU A 229 -44.23 28.13 31.65
C GLU A 229 -42.89 27.41 31.87
N VAL A 230 -42.62 26.37 31.08
CA VAL A 230 -41.29 25.71 31.07
C VAL A 230 -40.19 26.70 30.66
N ASP A 231 -40.39 27.48 29.59
CA ASP A 231 -39.40 28.46 29.12
C ASP A 231 -39.13 29.55 30.19
N LYS A 232 -40.17 30.04 30.87
CA LYS A 232 -40.06 31.01 31.97
C LYS A 232 -39.20 30.47 33.12
N HIS A 233 -39.40 29.21 33.51
CA HIS A 233 -38.61 28.57 34.56
C HIS A 233 -37.17 28.21 34.14
N ILE A 234 -36.95 27.96 32.85
CA ILE A 234 -35.59 27.84 32.27
C ILE A 234 -34.87 29.20 32.36
N GLU A 235 -35.54 30.31 32.05
CA GLU A 235 -34.97 31.66 32.10
C GLU A 235 -34.69 32.14 33.53
N SER A 236 -35.57 31.83 34.49
CA SER A 236 -35.42 32.19 35.90
C SER A 236 -34.47 31.28 36.70
N ASP A 237 -33.91 30.23 36.09
CA ASP A 237 -33.06 29.23 36.73
C ASP A 237 -33.74 28.53 37.95
N THR A 238 -35.06 28.29 37.89
CA THR A 238 -35.85 27.64 38.96
C THR A 238 -36.52 26.32 38.54
N LEU A 239 -36.11 25.74 37.41
CA LEU A 239 -36.75 24.57 36.80
C LEU A 239 -36.84 23.33 37.70
N ILE A 240 -35.78 22.96 38.43
CA ILE A 240 -35.75 21.76 39.30
C ILE A 240 -36.41 22.04 40.66
N VAL A 241 -36.54 23.32 41.04
CA VAL A 241 -37.26 23.71 42.26
C VAL A 241 -38.76 23.53 42.07
N GLU A 242 -39.27 23.94 40.91
CA GLU A 242 -40.71 23.97 40.62
C GLU A 242 -41.21 22.67 39.95
N PHE A 243 -40.38 22.01 39.12
CA PHE A 243 -40.77 20.78 38.44
C PHE A 243 -40.07 19.53 38.98
N ARG A 244 -40.85 18.46 39.09
CA ARG A 244 -40.37 17.17 39.57
C ARG A 244 -39.68 16.38 38.45
N MET A 245 -38.36 16.57 38.33
CA MET A 245 -37.53 15.92 37.32
C MET A 245 -37.45 14.38 37.41
N SER A 246 -37.92 13.76 38.51
CA SER A 246 -37.93 12.29 38.64
C SER A 246 -38.84 11.58 37.63
N ALA A 247 -39.85 12.27 37.09
CA ALA A 247 -40.80 11.74 36.11
C ALA A 247 -40.36 12.00 34.64
N LEU A 248 -39.37 12.86 34.41
CA LEU A 248 -38.86 13.20 33.08
C LEU A 248 -38.36 11.98 32.27
N PRO A 249 -37.72 10.94 32.87
CA PRO A 249 -37.38 9.72 32.14
C PRO A 249 -38.59 8.95 31.60
N ASN A 250 -39.78 9.08 32.19
CA ASN A 250 -41.00 8.46 31.71
C ASN A 250 -41.50 9.18 30.44
N LEU A 251 -41.56 10.52 30.49
CA LEU A 251 -41.88 11.36 29.35
C LEU A 251 -40.92 11.11 28.18
N TYR A 252 -39.64 10.96 28.46
CA TYR A 252 -38.63 10.59 27.46
C TYR A 252 -38.95 9.26 26.76
N LYS A 253 -39.37 8.22 27.49
CA LYS A 253 -39.71 6.92 26.89
C LYS A 253 -40.91 7.02 25.96
N GLN A 254 -41.95 7.74 26.39
CA GLN A 254 -43.15 7.99 25.57
C GLN A 254 -42.78 8.82 24.32
N PHE A 255 -41.92 9.83 24.47
CA PHE A 255 -41.47 10.61 23.32
C PHE A 255 -40.66 9.78 22.32
N VAL A 256 -39.79 8.86 22.78
CA VAL A 256 -39.08 7.94 21.87
C VAL A 256 -40.06 7.04 21.10
N GLN A 257 -41.13 6.57 21.74
CA GLN A 257 -42.20 5.82 21.05
C GLN A 257 -42.90 6.67 19.99
N LEU A 258 -43.17 7.95 20.29
CA LEU A 258 -43.80 8.88 19.36
C LEU A 258 -42.93 9.05 18.11
N ILE A 259 -41.62 9.24 18.30
CA ILE A 259 -40.68 9.38 17.19
C ILE A 259 -40.63 8.11 16.32
N ASN A 260 -40.78 6.91 16.89
CA ASN A 260 -40.84 5.68 16.10
C ASN A 260 -42.10 5.64 15.22
N TYR A 261 -43.28 5.99 15.76
CA TYR A 261 -44.50 6.09 14.95
C TYR A 261 -44.40 7.16 13.84
N LEU A 262 -43.70 8.28 14.11
CA LEU A 262 -43.44 9.31 13.09
C LEU A 262 -42.43 8.87 12.01
N LEU A 263 -41.56 7.91 12.30
CA LEU A 263 -40.62 7.35 11.32
C LEU A 263 -41.34 6.39 10.36
N ASP A 264 -42.21 5.53 10.89
CA ASP A 264 -42.98 4.58 10.09
C ASP A 264 -44.11 5.30 9.34
N ASN A 265 -44.72 6.30 9.98
CA ASN A 265 -45.79 7.17 9.45
C ASN A 265 -46.94 6.34 8.82
N ASP A 266 -47.24 5.16 9.38
CA ASP A 266 -48.33 4.29 8.94
C ASP A 266 -49.67 4.88 9.40
N PRO A 267 -50.65 5.10 8.51
CA PRO A 267 -51.98 5.59 8.88
C PRO A 267 -52.67 4.78 9.98
N LYS A 268 -52.34 3.49 10.13
CA LYS A 268 -52.93 2.58 11.14
C LYS A 268 -52.55 2.92 12.56
N ASP A 269 -51.46 3.65 12.77
CA ASP A 269 -50.94 3.96 14.10
C ASP A 269 -51.58 5.18 14.75
N ARG A 270 -52.55 5.83 14.07
CA ARG A 270 -53.17 7.08 14.54
C ARG A 270 -53.75 6.97 15.95
N ASP A 271 -54.48 5.90 16.25
CA ASP A 271 -55.10 5.72 17.58
C ASP A 271 -54.02 5.54 18.67
N GLN A 272 -52.91 4.87 18.34
CA GLN A 272 -51.78 4.71 19.27
C GLN A 272 -51.07 6.04 19.50
N VAL A 273 -50.92 6.88 18.46
CA VAL A 273 -50.37 8.23 18.59
C VAL A 273 -51.26 9.08 19.50
N VAL A 274 -52.58 9.04 19.35
CA VAL A 274 -53.53 9.78 20.21
C VAL A 274 -53.38 9.36 21.68
N ILE A 275 -53.37 8.05 21.97
CA ILE A 275 -53.17 7.52 23.33
C ILE A 275 -51.83 8.01 23.90
N LEU A 276 -50.77 7.97 23.09
CA LEU A 276 -49.44 8.39 23.52
C LEU A 276 -49.37 9.89 23.88
N PHE A 277 -50.09 10.74 23.13
CA PHE A 277 -50.20 12.17 23.47
C PHE A 277 -50.97 12.39 24.78
N GLN A 278 -52.03 11.62 25.03
CA GLN A 278 -52.78 11.66 26.30
C GLN A 278 -51.90 11.21 27.47
N ASP A 279 -51.18 10.10 27.31
CA ASP A 279 -50.24 9.59 28.30
C ASP A 279 -49.11 10.58 28.60
N MET A 280 -48.58 11.25 27.58
CA MET A 280 -47.58 12.30 27.74
C MET A 280 -48.14 13.52 28.48
N LEU A 281 -49.37 13.95 28.16
CA LEU A 281 -50.04 15.04 28.85
C LEU A 281 -50.29 14.68 30.33
N GLU A 282 -50.67 13.44 30.62
CA GLU A 282 -50.85 12.96 31.99
C GLU A 282 -49.54 13.01 32.77
N VAL A 283 -48.44 12.51 32.20
CA VAL A 283 -47.12 12.56 32.86
C VAL A 283 -46.67 14.01 33.11
N VAL A 284 -46.88 14.92 32.17
CA VAL A 284 -46.51 16.34 32.36
C VAL A 284 -47.35 17.00 33.46
N THR A 285 -48.66 16.84 33.42
CA THR A 285 -49.58 17.55 34.34
C THR A 285 -49.68 16.91 35.73
N ARG A 286 -49.59 15.58 35.85
CA ARG A 286 -49.67 14.87 37.15
C ARG A 286 -48.32 14.63 37.81
N ASP A 287 -47.30 14.29 37.02
CA ASP A 287 -46.03 13.83 37.59
C ASP A 287 -44.93 14.90 37.56
N ILE A 288 -44.99 15.90 36.67
CA ILE A 288 -43.98 16.96 36.51
C ILE A 288 -44.44 18.31 37.09
N MET A 289 -45.62 18.83 36.72
CA MET A 289 -46.13 20.19 37.03
C MET A 289 -47.13 20.24 38.21
N MET A 290 -46.82 19.56 39.31
CA MET A 290 -47.76 19.25 40.42
C MET A 290 -48.51 20.46 41.04
N GLU A 291 -48.00 21.70 40.96
CA GLU A 291 -48.59 22.88 41.63
C GLU A 291 -49.47 23.76 40.72
N GLU A 292 -49.46 23.55 39.39
CA GLU A 292 -50.17 24.41 38.41
C GLU A 292 -51.46 23.79 37.84
N GLN A 293 -51.90 22.67 38.41
CA GLN A 293 -53.07 21.93 37.94
C GLN A 293 -54.32 22.79 37.82
N ASP A 294 -54.59 23.68 38.77
CA ASP A 294 -55.81 24.49 38.80
C ASP A 294 -55.97 25.44 37.59
N GLN A 295 -54.86 25.94 37.01
CA GLN A 295 -54.92 26.81 35.83
C GLN A 295 -55.07 26.03 34.52
N ILE A 296 -54.43 24.85 34.42
CA ILE A 296 -54.56 23.97 33.26
C ILE A 296 -55.98 23.39 33.19
N PHE A 297 -56.55 22.96 34.31
CA PHE A 297 -57.95 22.52 34.37
C PHE A 297 -58.93 23.65 34.01
N SER A 298 -58.63 24.92 34.36
CA SER A 298 -59.49 26.06 33.97
C SER A 298 -59.53 26.31 32.45
N LEU A 299 -58.44 26.04 31.73
CA LEU A 299 -58.35 26.09 30.26
C LEU A 299 -59.04 24.88 29.60
N VAL A 300 -59.07 23.75 30.31
CA VAL A 300 -59.75 22.52 29.86
C VAL A 300 -61.25 22.56 30.16
N ASP A 301 -61.76 23.38 31.08
CA ASP A 301 -63.20 23.43 31.45
C ASP A 301 -63.96 24.70 30.97
N SER A 302 -63.33 25.63 30.24
CA SER A 302 -63.96 26.90 29.85
C SER A 302 -64.98 26.78 28.70
N THR A 303 -66.13 26.14 28.95
CA THR A 303 -67.38 26.29 28.17
C THR A 303 -68.60 26.34 29.08
N HIS A 304 -68.60 27.17 30.13
CA HIS A 304 -69.85 27.61 30.78
C HIS A 304 -69.91 29.14 30.74
N GLY A 305 -70.37 29.67 29.59
CA GLY A 305 -70.76 31.07 29.48
C GLY A 305 -71.95 31.33 30.40
N GLY A 306 -71.77 32.18 31.40
CA GLY A 306 -72.86 32.63 32.24
C GLY A 306 -73.78 33.61 31.50
N THR A 307 -75.09 33.39 31.59
CA THR A 307 -76.10 34.38 32.00
C THR A 307 -77.47 33.71 32.12
N GLY A 308 -78.05 33.73 33.33
CA GLY A 308 -79.48 33.96 33.57
C GLY A 308 -80.54 32.91 33.18
N HIS A 309 -81.33 32.55 34.19
CA HIS A 309 -82.70 32.01 34.18
C HIS A 309 -82.94 30.49 34.21
N GLU A 310 -83.84 30.16 35.14
CA GLU A 310 -84.48 28.88 35.42
C GLU A 310 -85.11 28.24 34.16
N GLY A 311 -85.06 26.91 34.07
CA GLY A 311 -85.84 26.17 33.09
C GLY A 311 -85.30 24.76 32.84
N MET A 312 -85.96 23.78 33.43
CA MET A 312 -85.76 22.34 33.24
C MET A 312 -85.99 21.94 31.77
N LEU A 313 -85.03 21.27 31.13
CA LEU A 313 -85.26 20.36 29.99
C LEU A 313 -84.04 19.41 29.84
N HIS A 314 -84.31 18.12 29.98
CA HIS A 314 -83.39 17.02 29.68
C HIS A 314 -83.05 17.01 28.18
N LEU A 315 -81.76 17.08 27.82
CA LEU A 315 -81.20 16.59 26.57
C LEU A 315 -79.72 16.19 26.80
N GLU A 316 -79.49 14.87 26.67
CA GLU A 316 -78.26 14.10 26.37
C GLU A 316 -76.89 14.47 27.02
N PRO A 317 -76.16 13.49 27.58
CA PRO A 317 -74.77 13.70 27.98
C PRO A 317 -73.90 13.84 26.73
N GLU A 318 -73.59 15.08 26.34
CA GLU A 318 -72.47 15.40 25.44
C GLU A 318 -71.20 14.71 25.97
N PRO A 319 -70.52 13.85 25.20
CA PRO A 319 -69.34 13.17 25.68
C PRO A 319 -68.28 14.23 25.98
N HIS A 320 -67.71 14.18 27.19
CA HIS A 320 -66.45 14.86 27.50
C HIS A 320 -65.42 14.43 26.46
N HIS A 321 -65.24 15.22 25.41
CA HIS A 321 -64.27 14.95 24.37
C HIS A 321 -62.89 14.98 25.03
N GLN A 322 -62.27 13.81 25.16
CA GLN A 322 -60.90 13.70 25.64
C GLN A 322 -60.01 14.54 24.72
N LEU A 323 -59.12 15.35 25.31
CA LEU A 323 -58.10 16.11 24.57
C LEU A 323 -57.38 15.17 23.60
N PHE A 324 -57.11 15.68 22.39
CA PHE A 324 -56.47 14.95 21.27
C PHE A 324 -57.30 13.86 20.59
N ALA A 325 -58.47 13.45 21.12
CA ALA A 325 -59.30 12.39 20.53
C ALA A 325 -60.21 12.88 19.39
N SER A 326 -60.39 14.20 19.23
CA SER A 326 -61.26 14.76 18.19
C SER A 326 -60.67 14.60 16.79
N VAL A 327 -61.54 14.42 15.79
CA VAL A 327 -61.15 14.28 14.37
C VAL A 327 -60.59 15.63 13.89
N GLY A 328 -59.26 15.78 13.93
CA GLY A 328 -58.54 16.98 13.51
C GLY A 328 -57.64 17.60 14.58
N ALA A 329 -57.65 17.10 15.83
CA ALA A 329 -56.77 17.62 16.88
C ALA A 329 -55.28 17.29 16.65
N ILE A 330 -54.99 16.10 16.10
CA ILE A 330 -53.62 15.66 15.74
C ILE A 330 -53.53 15.46 14.23
N LYS A 331 -52.49 16.06 13.63
CA LYS A 331 -52.06 15.87 12.25
C LYS A 331 -51.18 14.63 12.11
N PHE A 332 -51.80 13.46 11.92
CA PHE A 332 -51.12 12.20 11.64
C PHE A 332 -51.98 11.30 10.71
N PRO A 333 -51.42 10.73 9.64
CA PRO A 333 -50.03 10.83 9.16
C PRO A 333 -49.69 12.23 8.59
N ILE A 334 -48.41 12.54 8.43
CA ILE A 334 -47.97 13.84 7.90
C ILE A 334 -47.88 13.77 6.38
N GLU A 335 -48.65 14.61 5.68
CA GLU A 335 -48.58 14.78 4.22
C GLU A 335 -48.46 16.26 3.81
N PRO A 336 -47.60 16.60 2.81
CA PRO A 336 -46.59 15.75 2.18
C PRO A 336 -45.35 15.55 3.06
N VAL A 337 -44.80 14.32 3.07
CA VAL A 337 -43.52 14.03 3.72
C VAL A 337 -42.39 14.66 2.90
N THR A 338 -41.91 15.81 3.33
CA THR A 338 -40.73 16.44 2.71
C THR A 338 -39.46 15.68 3.12
N ALA A 339 -38.42 15.69 2.28
CA ALA A 339 -37.14 15.08 2.62
C ALA A 339 -36.53 15.68 3.90
N ALA A 340 -36.71 16.99 4.11
CA ALA A 340 -36.29 17.71 5.31
C ALA A 340 -37.00 17.21 6.58
N TRP A 341 -38.31 16.89 6.48
CA TRP A 341 -39.05 16.30 7.60
C TRP A 341 -38.49 14.93 7.99
N THR A 342 -38.31 14.04 7.00
CA THR A 342 -37.75 12.71 7.22
C THR A 342 -36.34 12.76 7.82
N GLU A 343 -35.49 13.68 7.37
CA GLU A 343 -34.16 13.89 7.93
C GLU A 343 -34.22 14.38 9.39
N LYS A 344 -35.10 15.35 9.68
CA LYS A 344 -35.31 15.88 11.04
C LYS A 344 -35.74 14.80 12.02
N ILE A 345 -36.72 13.96 11.65
CA ILE A 345 -37.20 12.86 12.50
C ILE A 345 -36.15 11.75 12.66
N LYS A 346 -35.47 11.34 11.57
CA LYS A 346 -34.37 10.37 11.65
C LYS A 346 -33.23 10.85 12.55
N ARG A 347 -32.83 12.11 12.42
CA ARG A 347 -31.79 12.72 13.27
C ARG A 347 -32.20 12.69 14.74
N LEU A 348 -33.43 13.09 15.05
CA LEU A 348 -33.92 13.12 16.42
C LEU A 348 -34.02 11.71 17.01
N ASN A 349 -34.48 10.72 16.25
CA ASN A 349 -34.47 9.33 16.67
C ASN A 349 -33.06 8.87 17.05
N LEU A 350 -32.06 9.18 16.21
CA LEU A 350 -30.66 8.85 16.50
C LEU A 350 -30.16 9.60 17.75
N LEU A 351 -30.45 10.89 17.88
CA LEU A 351 -30.05 11.68 19.03
C LEU A 351 -30.56 11.10 20.36
N LEU A 352 -31.80 10.59 20.38
CA LEU A 352 -32.42 9.98 21.55
C LEU A 352 -31.90 8.55 21.79
N THR A 353 -31.89 7.70 20.77
CA THR A 353 -31.70 6.25 20.93
C THR A 353 -30.23 5.78 20.89
N THR A 354 -29.31 6.64 20.44
CA THR A 354 -27.92 6.23 20.22
C THR A 354 -27.16 6.00 21.52
N LYS A 355 -26.60 4.79 21.65
CA LYS A 355 -25.79 4.32 22.79
C LYS A 355 -24.30 4.62 22.60
N GLU A 356 -23.51 4.41 23.65
CA GLU A 356 -22.04 4.61 23.66
C GLU A 356 -21.30 3.86 22.54
N SER A 357 -21.82 2.75 22.02
CA SER A 357 -21.18 2.02 20.91
C SER A 357 -21.03 2.86 19.62
N ALA A 358 -21.82 3.93 19.45
CA ALA A 358 -21.65 4.87 18.34
C ALA A 358 -20.41 5.76 18.45
N MET A 359 -19.73 5.78 19.60
CA MET A 359 -18.47 6.49 19.79
C MET A 359 -17.31 5.92 18.96
N ASP A 360 -17.46 4.69 18.48
CA ASP A 360 -16.50 3.99 17.63
C ASP A 360 -16.86 4.08 16.13
N VAL A 361 -17.85 4.90 15.73
CA VAL A 361 -18.23 5.12 14.33
C VAL A 361 -17.28 6.13 13.66
N PRO A 362 -16.83 5.89 12.41
CA PRO A 362 -17.10 4.72 11.56
C PRO A 362 -16.37 3.47 12.06
N SER A 363 -16.99 2.30 11.95
CA SER A 363 -16.39 1.02 12.38
C SER A 363 -15.25 0.54 11.46
N ASN A 364 -15.38 0.75 10.15
CA ASN A 364 -14.41 0.36 9.15
C ASN A 364 -13.04 1.05 9.36
N LEU A 365 -11.97 0.25 9.33
CA LEU A 365 -10.61 0.71 9.61
C LEU A 365 -10.08 1.73 8.59
N GLU A 366 -10.45 1.59 7.31
CA GLU A 366 -10.01 2.48 6.25
C GLU A 366 -10.72 3.84 6.34
N ALA A 367 -12.03 3.85 6.63
CA ALA A 367 -12.77 5.09 6.91
C ALA A 367 -12.18 5.85 8.11
N ARG A 368 -11.86 5.14 9.22
CA ARG A 368 -11.20 5.72 10.40
C ARG A 368 -9.85 6.36 10.06
N ARG A 369 -9.03 5.67 9.25
CA ARG A 369 -7.72 6.15 8.82
C ARG A 369 -7.85 7.41 7.97
N ARG A 370 -8.72 7.37 6.94
CA ARG A 370 -8.99 8.48 6.01
C ARG A 370 -9.45 9.73 6.75
N ILE A 371 -10.47 9.61 7.60
CA ILE A 371 -11.04 10.76 8.32
C ILE A 371 -10.06 11.34 9.36
N SER A 372 -9.29 10.49 10.04
CA SER A 372 -8.29 10.94 11.03
C SER A 372 -7.13 11.65 10.34
N PHE A 373 -6.63 11.11 9.22
CA PHE A 373 -5.56 11.75 8.45
C PHE A 373 -6.00 13.09 7.88
N PHE A 374 -7.16 13.12 7.22
CA PHE A 374 -7.72 14.37 6.67
C PHE A 374 -7.86 15.43 7.76
N SER A 375 -8.45 15.06 8.90
CA SER A 375 -8.62 15.97 10.03
C SER A 375 -7.27 16.46 10.58
N ASN A 376 -6.28 15.58 10.76
CA ASN A 376 -4.93 15.99 11.17
C ASN A 376 -4.31 16.98 10.18
N SER A 377 -4.47 16.72 8.88
CA SER A 377 -3.85 17.52 7.82
C SER A 377 -4.33 18.98 7.78
N LEU A 378 -5.55 19.26 8.26
CA LEU A 378 -6.08 20.63 8.34
C LEU A 378 -5.36 21.49 9.40
N PHE A 379 -4.73 20.86 10.39
CA PHE A 379 -3.92 21.54 11.41
C PHE A 379 -2.45 21.68 11.02
N MET A 380 -2.02 21.04 9.92
CA MET A 380 -0.67 21.17 9.38
C MET A 380 -0.48 22.51 8.65
N ASP A 381 0.76 22.88 8.37
CA ASP A 381 1.05 24.07 7.58
C ASP A 381 0.75 23.83 6.10
N MET A 382 -0.22 24.58 5.56
CA MET A 382 -0.59 24.58 4.15
C MET A 382 -0.88 26.00 3.64
N PRO A 383 -0.70 26.28 2.33
CA PRO A 383 -1.11 27.54 1.71
C PRO A 383 -2.61 27.80 1.85
N MET A 384 -2.99 29.07 1.77
CA MET A 384 -4.41 29.44 1.71
C MET A 384 -4.99 29.05 0.34
N ALA A 385 -6.25 28.62 0.36
CA ALA A 385 -6.97 28.26 -0.84
C ALA A 385 -7.36 29.51 -1.64
N PRO A 386 -7.03 29.62 -2.95
CA PRO A 386 -7.64 30.62 -3.82
C PRO A 386 -9.07 30.21 -4.19
N LYS A 387 -9.88 31.17 -4.66
CA LYS A 387 -11.13 30.84 -5.38
C LYS A 387 -10.83 29.94 -6.56
N VAL A 388 -11.70 28.98 -6.88
CA VAL A 388 -11.50 28.00 -7.96
C VAL A 388 -11.21 28.70 -9.29
N ARG A 389 -11.92 29.80 -9.60
CA ARG A 389 -11.65 30.58 -10.82
C ARG A 389 -10.22 31.12 -10.92
N ASN A 390 -9.58 31.41 -9.78
CA ASN A 390 -8.25 32.03 -9.70
C ASN A 390 -7.11 31.03 -9.48
N MET A 391 -7.42 29.74 -9.26
CA MET A 391 -6.38 28.72 -9.09
C MET A 391 -5.63 28.42 -10.39
N LEU A 392 -4.42 27.86 -10.28
CA LEU A 392 -3.70 27.30 -11.42
C LEU A 392 -4.48 26.09 -11.98
N SER A 393 -4.58 26.00 -13.30
CA SER A 393 -5.15 24.82 -13.96
C SER A 393 -4.12 23.69 -13.97
N PHE A 394 -4.58 22.44 -13.97
CA PHE A 394 -3.70 21.30 -14.01
C PHE A 394 -4.29 20.12 -14.79
N SER A 395 -3.40 19.21 -15.20
CA SER A 395 -3.78 17.92 -15.76
C SER A 395 -3.26 16.77 -14.93
N VAL A 396 -3.96 15.64 -14.98
CA VAL A 396 -3.43 14.35 -14.56
C VAL A 396 -3.07 13.53 -15.81
N LEU A 397 -1.94 12.84 -15.76
CA LEU A 397 -1.48 11.92 -16.80
C LEU A 397 -1.20 10.54 -16.20
N THR A 398 -1.92 9.52 -16.69
CA THR A 398 -1.75 8.12 -16.26
C THR A 398 -1.35 7.24 -17.44
N PRO A 399 -0.15 6.64 -17.47
CA PRO A 399 0.20 5.64 -18.47
C PRO A 399 -0.47 4.30 -18.14
N TYR A 400 -1.14 3.71 -19.14
CA TYR A 400 -1.82 2.42 -19.06
C TYR A 400 -1.33 1.51 -20.19
N TYR A 401 -1.10 0.22 -19.89
CA TYR A 401 -0.65 -0.76 -20.88
C TYR A 401 -1.68 -1.87 -21.10
N THR A 402 -1.67 -2.91 -20.28
CA THR A 402 -2.51 -4.11 -20.46
C THR A 402 -3.07 -4.63 -19.15
N GLU A 403 -2.99 -3.84 -18.07
CA GLU A 403 -3.60 -4.18 -16.79
C GLU A 403 -5.13 -4.29 -16.91
N GLU A 404 -5.77 -4.96 -15.97
CA GLU A 404 -7.23 -5.11 -16.04
C GLU A 404 -7.94 -3.75 -15.89
N VAL A 405 -8.86 -3.47 -16.81
CA VAL A 405 -9.62 -2.22 -16.81
C VAL A 405 -10.75 -2.29 -15.78
N LEU A 406 -11.58 -3.33 -15.94
CA LEU A 406 -12.72 -3.67 -15.11
C LEU A 406 -12.76 -5.20 -15.09
N PHE A 407 -12.89 -5.84 -13.92
CA PHE A 407 -12.97 -7.30 -13.86
C PHE A 407 -14.22 -7.79 -14.63
N SER A 408 -14.05 -8.82 -15.46
CA SER A 408 -15.18 -9.50 -16.08
C SER A 408 -15.84 -10.47 -15.09
N LEU A 409 -17.11 -10.85 -15.31
CA LEU A 409 -17.75 -11.89 -14.50
C LEU A 409 -16.95 -13.20 -14.52
N GLN A 410 -16.40 -13.54 -15.68
CA GLN A 410 -15.55 -14.72 -15.82
C GLN A 410 -14.31 -14.64 -14.92
N ASP A 411 -13.67 -13.48 -14.80
CA ASP A 411 -12.52 -13.31 -13.89
C ASP A 411 -12.94 -13.44 -12.42
N LEU A 412 -14.13 -12.95 -12.08
CA LEU A 412 -14.66 -12.96 -10.71
C LEU A 412 -15.04 -14.37 -10.24
N ASP A 413 -15.59 -15.19 -11.13
CA ASP A 413 -16.12 -16.52 -10.81
C ASP A 413 -15.16 -17.67 -11.10
N SER A 414 -14.20 -17.49 -12.02
CA SER A 414 -13.26 -18.55 -12.38
C SER A 414 -12.41 -18.95 -11.18
N PRO A 415 -12.53 -20.21 -10.70
CA PRO A 415 -11.72 -20.67 -9.59
C PRO A 415 -10.27 -20.91 -10.05
N ASN A 416 -9.32 -20.58 -9.18
CA ASN A 416 -7.91 -20.88 -9.38
C ASN A 416 -7.58 -22.38 -9.14
N GLU A 417 -6.29 -22.75 -9.19
CA GLU A 417 -5.80 -24.11 -8.88
C GLU A 417 -6.21 -24.61 -7.46
N ASP A 418 -6.56 -23.70 -6.54
CA ASP A 418 -7.00 -23.99 -5.18
C ASP A 418 -8.53 -23.99 -5.00
N GLY A 419 -9.31 -23.74 -6.08
CA GLY A 419 -10.77 -23.68 -6.03
C GLY A 419 -11.35 -22.38 -5.47
N VAL A 420 -10.56 -21.30 -5.44
CA VAL A 420 -10.91 -19.98 -4.91
C VAL A 420 -11.09 -18.99 -6.06
N SER A 421 -12.25 -18.34 -6.12
CA SER A 421 -12.54 -17.26 -7.08
C SER A 421 -12.17 -15.89 -6.51
N ILE A 422 -11.98 -14.88 -7.38
CA ILE A 422 -11.67 -13.50 -6.94
C ILE A 422 -12.81 -12.94 -6.09
N LEU A 423 -14.06 -13.17 -6.49
CA LEU A 423 -15.22 -12.69 -5.75
C LEU A 423 -15.26 -13.28 -4.33
N PHE A 424 -15.10 -14.60 -4.21
CA PHE A 424 -15.06 -15.26 -2.91
C PHE A 424 -13.93 -14.70 -2.02
N TYR A 425 -12.76 -14.45 -2.61
CA TYR A 425 -11.65 -13.84 -1.89
C TYR A 425 -11.99 -12.44 -1.35
N LEU A 426 -12.53 -11.55 -2.20
CA LEU A 426 -12.88 -10.19 -1.82
C LEU A 426 -13.96 -10.14 -0.74
N GLN A 427 -15.00 -10.97 -0.85
CA GLN A 427 -16.06 -11.08 0.16
C GLN A 427 -15.50 -11.48 1.54
N LYS A 428 -14.48 -12.34 1.58
CA LYS A 428 -13.87 -12.78 2.85
C LYS A 428 -12.84 -11.80 3.41
N ILE A 429 -12.22 -10.96 2.58
CA ILE A 429 -11.27 -9.94 3.06
C ILE A 429 -11.99 -8.65 3.49
N PHE A 430 -13.10 -8.31 2.85
CA PHE A 430 -13.89 -7.09 3.10
C PHE A 430 -15.35 -7.42 3.47
N PRO A 431 -15.60 -8.16 4.57
CA PRO A 431 -16.94 -8.62 4.92
C PRO A 431 -17.89 -7.48 5.30
N ASP A 432 -17.38 -6.46 5.99
CA ASP A 432 -18.11 -5.24 6.34
C ASP A 432 -18.49 -4.45 5.08
N GLU A 433 -17.54 -4.25 4.18
CA GLU A 433 -17.80 -3.52 2.93
C GLU A 433 -18.72 -4.29 1.96
N TRP A 434 -18.70 -5.63 2.01
CA TRP A 434 -19.65 -6.46 1.26
C TRP A 434 -21.08 -6.29 1.79
N ASN A 435 -21.27 -6.26 3.11
CA ASN A 435 -22.57 -6.03 3.71
C ASN A 435 -23.11 -4.62 3.37
N ASN A 436 -22.26 -3.59 3.43
CA ASN A 436 -22.61 -2.22 3.06
C ASN A 436 -22.98 -2.09 1.57
N PHE A 437 -22.34 -2.89 0.71
CA PHE A 437 -22.67 -3.01 -0.70
C PHE A 437 -24.06 -3.61 -0.92
N LEU A 438 -24.35 -4.75 -0.28
CA LEU A 438 -25.68 -5.38 -0.34
C LEU A 438 -26.78 -4.43 0.16
N GLU A 439 -26.52 -3.68 1.23
CA GLU A 439 -27.41 -2.62 1.72
C GLU A 439 -27.64 -1.53 0.67
N ARG A 440 -26.59 -1.12 -0.06
CA ARG A 440 -26.67 -0.04 -1.07
C ARG A 440 -27.54 -0.43 -2.27
N VAL A 441 -27.30 -1.62 -2.80
CA VAL A 441 -28.03 -2.13 -3.97
C VAL A 441 -29.40 -2.70 -3.60
N LYS A 442 -29.70 -2.80 -2.30
CA LYS A 442 -30.96 -3.33 -1.74
C LYS A 442 -31.30 -4.71 -2.30
N SER A 443 -30.30 -5.58 -2.40
CA SER A 443 -30.44 -6.93 -2.97
C SER A 443 -29.69 -7.96 -2.12
N THR A 444 -30.11 -9.22 -2.19
CA THR A 444 -29.40 -10.31 -1.50
C THR A 444 -28.27 -10.89 -2.38
N GLU A 445 -27.38 -11.67 -1.78
CA GLU A 445 -26.30 -12.34 -2.53
C GLU A 445 -26.84 -13.32 -3.58
N GLU A 446 -27.99 -13.94 -3.32
CA GLU A 446 -28.66 -14.88 -4.23
C GLU A 446 -29.25 -14.14 -5.43
N ASP A 447 -29.86 -12.97 -5.18
CA ASP A 447 -30.39 -12.11 -6.24
C ASP A 447 -29.28 -11.65 -7.18
N ILE A 448 -28.11 -11.28 -6.67
CA ILE A 448 -26.99 -10.80 -7.49
C ILE A 448 -26.39 -11.92 -8.36
N LYS A 449 -26.25 -13.14 -7.83
CA LYS A 449 -25.70 -14.28 -8.58
C LYS A 449 -26.68 -14.87 -9.60
N GLY A 450 -27.98 -14.73 -9.35
CA GLY A 450 -29.06 -15.19 -10.23
C GLY A 450 -29.65 -14.12 -11.15
N SER A 451 -29.23 -12.87 -11.01
CA SER A 451 -29.78 -11.71 -11.72
C SER A 451 -29.39 -11.70 -13.21
N GLU A 452 -30.40 -11.59 -14.08
CA GLU A 452 -30.24 -11.21 -15.50
C GLU A 452 -30.17 -9.69 -15.70
N SER A 453 -30.26 -8.88 -14.63
CA SER A 453 -30.14 -7.41 -14.71
C SER A 453 -28.71 -6.97 -14.97
N ASP A 454 -28.48 -6.36 -16.13
CA ASP A 454 -27.18 -5.80 -16.53
C ASP A 454 -26.64 -4.76 -15.52
N GLU A 455 -27.52 -4.01 -14.84
CA GLU A 455 -27.13 -2.96 -13.88
C GLU A 455 -26.54 -3.55 -12.59
N LEU A 456 -27.15 -4.60 -12.02
CA LEU A 456 -26.66 -5.26 -10.80
C LEU A 456 -25.34 -5.98 -11.06
N VAL A 457 -25.21 -6.60 -12.23
CA VAL A 457 -23.95 -7.21 -12.69
C VAL A 457 -22.85 -6.16 -12.82
N GLU A 458 -23.16 -4.98 -13.36
CA GLU A 458 -22.20 -3.89 -13.47
C GLU A 458 -21.76 -3.38 -12.09
N GLU A 459 -22.69 -3.16 -11.17
CA GLU A 459 -22.38 -2.74 -9.79
C GLU A 459 -21.47 -3.75 -9.07
N LEU A 460 -21.68 -5.05 -9.26
CA LEU A 460 -20.79 -6.10 -8.73
C LEU A 460 -19.38 -6.01 -9.33
N ARG A 461 -19.27 -5.86 -10.65
CA ARG A 461 -17.98 -5.71 -11.35
C ARG A 461 -17.22 -4.48 -10.87
N LEU A 462 -17.93 -3.36 -10.66
CA LEU A 462 -17.38 -2.12 -10.13
C LEU A 462 -16.91 -2.29 -8.68
N TRP A 463 -17.75 -2.88 -7.82
CA TRP A 463 -17.43 -3.15 -6.41
C TRP A 463 -16.13 -3.95 -6.27
N ALA A 464 -15.97 -5.00 -7.08
CA ALA A 464 -14.76 -5.82 -7.09
C ALA A 464 -13.55 -5.04 -7.65
N SER A 465 -13.74 -4.28 -8.73
CA SER A 465 -12.68 -3.55 -9.41
C SER A 465 -12.13 -2.39 -8.57
N TYR A 466 -12.96 -1.74 -7.75
CA TYR A 466 -12.54 -0.72 -6.79
C TYR A 466 -11.68 -1.26 -5.64
N ARG A 467 -11.70 -2.57 -5.38
CA ARG A 467 -10.86 -3.26 -4.39
C ARG A 467 -9.62 -3.91 -5.00
N GLY A 468 -9.57 -4.03 -6.33
CA GLY A 468 -8.40 -4.46 -7.09
C GLY A 468 -7.41 -3.35 -7.43
N GLN A 469 -6.40 -3.68 -8.23
CA GLN A 469 -5.46 -2.73 -8.86
C GLN A 469 -5.84 -2.52 -10.34
N THR A 470 -7.02 -1.95 -10.58
CA THR A 470 -7.64 -1.80 -11.91
C THR A 470 -7.60 -0.35 -12.42
N LEU A 471 -7.73 -0.15 -13.74
CA LEU A 471 -7.84 1.21 -14.33
C LEU A 471 -9.08 1.95 -13.83
N THR A 472 -10.18 1.23 -13.62
CA THR A 472 -11.43 1.80 -13.12
C THR A 472 -11.26 2.45 -11.74
N ARG A 473 -10.53 1.81 -10.83
CA ARG A 473 -10.23 2.37 -9.50
C ARG A 473 -9.46 3.69 -9.59
N THR A 474 -8.37 3.68 -10.36
CA THR A 474 -7.50 4.86 -10.53
C THR A 474 -8.24 6.00 -11.21
N VAL A 475 -9.07 5.70 -12.22
CA VAL A 475 -9.87 6.72 -12.89
C VAL A 475 -10.88 7.34 -11.93
N ARG A 476 -11.64 6.53 -11.18
CA ARG A 476 -12.55 7.03 -10.15
C ARG A 476 -11.82 7.95 -9.16
N GLY A 477 -10.68 7.49 -8.63
CA GLY A 477 -9.88 8.24 -7.66
C GLY A 477 -9.46 9.61 -8.19
N MET A 478 -8.90 9.67 -9.40
CA MET A 478 -8.47 10.96 -9.98
C MET A 478 -9.64 11.86 -10.39
N MET A 479 -10.80 11.29 -10.71
CA MET A 479 -12.00 12.06 -11.02
C MET A 479 -12.62 12.73 -9.79
N TYR A 480 -12.25 12.34 -8.57
CA TYR A 480 -12.59 13.11 -7.38
C TYR A 480 -12.01 14.54 -7.39
N TYR A 481 -10.93 14.82 -8.13
CA TYR A 481 -10.50 16.21 -8.33
C TYR A 481 -11.57 17.06 -9.01
N ARG A 482 -12.26 16.52 -10.02
CA ARG A 482 -13.36 17.23 -10.68
C ARG A 482 -14.53 17.45 -9.71
N LYS A 483 -14.98 16.39 -9.03
CA LYS A 483 -16.09 16.45 -8.03
C LYS A 483 -15.78 17.45 -6.91
N ALA A 484 -14.53 17.46 -6.42
CA ALA A 484 -14.06 18.42 -5.42
C ALA A 484 -14.09 19.87 -5.94
N LEU A 485 -13.67 20.11 -7.18
CA LEU A 485 -13.68 21.44 -7.79
C LEU A 485 -15.09 21.94 -8.06
N GLU A 486 -16.04 21.08 -8.45
CA GLU A 486 -17.45 21.44 -8.61
C GLU A 486 -18.05 21.91 -7.29
N LEU A 487 -17.83 21.15 -6.20
CA LEU A 487 -18.26 21.53 -4.86
C LEU A 487 -17.59 22.82 -4.37
N GLN A 488 -16.30 22.99 -4.62
CA GLN A 488 -15.59 24.22 -4.23
C GLN A 488 -16.04 25.44 -5.05
N ALA A 489 -16.33 25.27 -6.34
CA ALA A 489 -16.87 26.31 -7.19
C ALA A 489 -18.28 26.72 -6.72
N PHE A 490 -19.11 25.75 -6.35
CA PHE A 490 -20.40 26.00 -5.73
C PHE A 490 -20.25 26.86 -4.47
N LEU A 491 -19.37 26.50 -3.55
CA LEU A 491 -19.18 27.26 -2.30
C LEU A 491 -18.59 28.67 -2.51
N ASP A 492 -17.85 28.87 -3.60
CA ASP A 492 -17.32 30.18 -3.98
C ASP A 492 -18.39 31.09 -4.63
N MET A 493 -19.47 30.52 -5.19
CA MET A 493 -20.48 31.22 -6.00
C MET A 493 -21.89 31.27 -5.37
N ALA A 494 -22.24 30.32 -4.50
CA ALA A 494 -23.56 30.15 -3.93
C ALA A 494 -23.99 31.31 -3.02
N LYS A 495 -25.26 31.70 -3.13
CA LYS A 495 -25.90 32.63 -2.19
C LYS A 495 -26.27 31.90 -0.90
N ASP A 496 -26.68 32.66 0.12
CA ASP A 496 -27.02 32.08 1.43
C ASP A 496 -28.24 31.14 1.34
N GLU A 497 -29.22 31.42 0.48
CA GLU A 497 -30.37 30.52 0.21
C GLU A 497 -29.91 29.21 -0.45
N ASP A 498 -29.12 29.27 -1.52
CA ASP A 498 -28.57 28.10 -2.22
C ASP A 498 -27.70 27.22 -1.30
N LEU A 499 -26.94 27.85 -0.38
CA LEU A 499 -26.12 27.15 0.62
C LEU A 499 -26.96 26.34 1.62
N MET A 500 -28.18 26.79 1.90
CA MET A 500 -29.11 26.14 2.83
C MET A 500 -29.89 25.01 2.16
N GLU A 501 -30.27 25.15 0.89
CA GLU A 501 -30.86 24.04 0.10
C GLU A 501 -29.84 22.91 -0.14
N GLY A 502 -28.60 23.30 -0.37
CA GLY A 502 -27.43 22.44 -0.38
C GLY A 502 -27.05 21.85 -1.72
N TYR A 503 -25.77 21.44 -1.82
CA TYR A 503 -25.14 21.07 -3.09
C TYR A 503 -25.89 19.96 -3.86
N LYS A 504 -26.40 18.95 -3.16
CA LYS A 504 -27.12 17.82 -3.78
C LYS A 504 -28.49 18.20 -4.34
N ALA A 505 -29.16 19.20 -3.77
CA ALA A 505 -30.45 19.66 -4.28
C ALA A 505 -30.27 20.30 -5.67
N ILE A 506 -29.18 21.04 -5.85
CA ILE A 506 -28.85 21.74 -7.09
C ILE A 506 -28.29 20.79 -8.15
N GLU A 507 -27.52 19.77 -7.75
CA GLU A 507 -27.07 18.68 -8.64
C GLU A 507 -28.25 17.93 -9.28
N ASN A 508 -29.35 17.75 -8.54
CA ASN A 508 -30.56 17.06 -9.00
C ASN A 508 -31.61 17.99 -9.63
N SER A 509 -31.37 19.30 -9.67
CA SER A 509 -32.33 20.27 -10.22
C SER A 509 -32.23 20.35 -11.74
N ASP A 510 -33.23 19.81 -12.45
CA ASP A 510 -33.42 19.94 -13.91
C ASP A 510 -33.96 21.34 -14.28
N ASP A 511 -33.30 22.40 -13.82
CA ASP A 511 -33.82 23.75 -13.96
C ASP A 511 -33.49 24.35 -15.35
N ASN A 512 -34.22 23.86 -16.36
CA ASN A 512 -34.26 24.42 -17.73
C ASN A 512 -35.28 25.56 -17.89
N SER A 513 -35.87 26.04 -16.79
CA SER A 513 -37.10 26.86 -16.82
C SER A 513 -36.87 28.38 -16.96
N ARG A 514 -35.64 28.88 -16.83
CA ARG A 514 -35.30 30.30 -16.97
C ARG A 514 -34.00 30.41 -17.76
N GLY A 515 -33.96 31.18 -18.85
CA GLY A 515 -32.83 31.26 -19.80
C GLY A 515 -31.44 31.68 -19.25
N GLU A 516 -31.22 31.69 -17.94
CA GLU A 516 -29.92 31.81 -17.28
C GLU A 516 -29.30 30.41 -17.08
N ARG A 517 -27.99 30.25 -17.28
CA ARG A 517 -27.31 28.97 -17.02
C ARG A 517 -27.46 28.62 -15.54
N SER A 518 -28.02 27.45 -15.22
CA SER A 518 -28.13 26.95 -13.84
C SER A 518 -26.79 27.04 -13.11
N LEU A 519 -26.81 27.36 -11.81
CA LEU A 519 -25.60 27.49 -10.98
C LEU A 519 -24.71 26.25 -11.11
N TRP A 520 -25.33 25.07 -11.20
CA TRP A 520 -24.68 23.81 -11.50
C TRP A 520 -23.84 23.82 -12.78
N THR A 521 -24.44 24.24 -13.90
CA THR A 521 -23.75 24.33 -15.20
C THR A 521 -22.56 25.28 -15.13
N GLN A 522 -22.65 26.35 -14.35
CA GLN A 522 -21.54 27.29 -14.15
C GLN A 522 -20.40 26.65 -13.34
N CYS A 523 -20.72 25.94 -12.27
CA CYS A 523 -19.73 25.19 -11.46
C CYS A 523 -18.99 24.15 -12.30
N GLN A 524 -19.72 23.37 -13.10
CA GLN A 524 -19.15 22.38 -14.02
C GLN A 524 -18.21 23.03 -15.04
N ALA A 525 -18.62 24.14 -15.65
CA ALA A 525 -17.79 24.86 -16.61
C ALA A 525 -16.48 25.37 -15.99
N VAL A 526 -16.53 25.87 -14.75
CA VAL A 526 -15.33 26.31 -14.01
C VAL A 526 -14.41 25.12 -13.72
N ALA A 527 -14.96 23.99 -13.26
CA ALA A 527 -14.18 22.77 -13.01
C ALA A 527 -13.50 22.25 -14.28
N ASP A 528 -14.23 22.19 -15.41
CA ASP A 528 -13.70 21.72 -16.70
C ASP A 528 -12.66 22.67 -17.32
N MET A 529 -12.68 23.96 -16.97
CA MET A 529 -11.61 24.91 -17.32
C MET A 529 -10.33 24.71 -16.49
N LYS A 530 -10.44 24.14 -15.29
CA LYS A 530 -9.32 23.99 -14.34
C LYS A 530 -8.69 22.61 -14.34
N PHE A 531 -9.43 21.57 -14.69
CA PHE A 531 -8.97 20.20 -14.60
C PHE A 531 -9.22 19.39 -15.87
N THR A 532 -8.20 18.67 -16.32
CA THR A 532 -8.33 17.67 -17.39
C THR A 532 -7.58 16.39 -17.05
N TYR A 533 -8.14 15.23 -17.40
CA TYR A 533 -7.51 13.95 -17.13
C TYR A 533 -7.22 13.19 -18.43
N VAL A 534 -5.95 12.86 -18.67
CA VAL A 534 -5.49 12.11 -19.83
C VAL A 534 -4.96 10.74 -19.36
N VAL A 535 -5.58 9.67 -19.84
CA VAL A 535 -5.04 8.31 -19.70
C VAL A 535 -4.40 7.93 -21.02
N SER A 536 -3.14 7.52 -20.98
CA SER A 536 -2.43 7.05 -22.18
C SER A 536 -2.55 5.54 -22.32
N CYS A 537 -3.52 5.09 -23.10
CA CYS A 537 -3.80 3.69 -23.37
C CYS A 537 -3.10 3.25 -24.65
N GLN A 538 -1.84 2.83 -24.54
CA GLN A 538 -0.97 2.57 -25.69
C GLN A 538 -1.60 1.59 -26.73
N GLN A 539 -2.29 0.55 -26.26
CA GLN A 539 -2.86 -0.52 -27.09
C GLN A 539 -4.30 -0.26 -27.54
N TYR A 540 -4.94 0.85 -27.13
CA TYR A 540 -6.37 1.07 -27.36
C TYR A 540 -6.76 1.00 -28.85
N GLY A 541 -5.94 1.54 -29.75
CA GLY A 541 -6.20 1.49 -31.19
C GLY A 541 -6.22 0.06 -31.76
N ILE A 542 -5.36 -0.83 -31.22
CA ILE A 542 -5.32 -2.25 -31.59
C ILE A 542 -6.51 -2.98 -30.96
N ASP A 543 -6.72 -2.79 -29.65
CA ASP A 543 -7.83 -3.39 -28.91
C ASP A 543 -9.19 -3.04 -29.50
N LYS A 544 -9.36 -1.79 -29.96
CA LYS A 544 -10.56 -1.33 -30.65
C LYS A 544 -10.77 -2.07 -31.96
N ARG A 545 -9.73 -2.19 -32.80
CA ARG A 545 -9.82 -2.90 -34.09
C ARG A 545 -10.07 -4.40 -33.94
N SER A 546 -9.57 -5.00 -32.86
CA SER A 546 -9.78 -6.43 -32.58
C SER A 546 -11.10 -6.74 -31.89
N GLY A 547 -11.92 -5.74 -31.53
CA GLY A 547 -13.15 -5.94 -30.77
C GLY A 547 -12.91 -6.45 -29.34
N SER A 548 -11.79 -6.07 -28.72
CA SER A 548 -11.42 -6.52 -27.37
C SER A 548 -12.40 -5.95 -26.32
N PRO A 549 -12.85 -6.75 -25.33
CA PRO A 549 -13.67 -6.28 -24.22
C PRO A 549 -13.05 -5.08 -23.48
N ARG A 550 -11.71 -5.03 -23.40
CA ARG A 550 -10.98 -3.92 -22.76
C ARG A 550 -11.24 -2.57 -23.42
N ALA A 551 -11.35 -2.53 -24.75
CA ALA A 551 -11.65 -1.29 -25.46
C ALA A 551 -13.07 -0.79 -25.15
N GLN A 552 -14.01 -1.72 -24.97
CA GLN A 552 -15.39 -1.40 -24.55
C GLN A 552 -15.40 -0.87 -23.11
N ASP A 553 -14.68 -1.51 -22.18
CA ASP A 553 -14.58 -1.03 -20.80
C ASP A 553 -13.92 0.36 -20.71
N ILE A 554 -12.89 0.65 -21.53
CA ILE A 554 -12.30 1.99 -21.64
C ILE A 554 -13.32 3.01 -22.18
N LEU A 555 -14.12 2.64 -23.19
CA LEU A 555 -15.18 3.50 -23.71
C LEU A 555 -16.26 3.80 -22.66
N ARG A 556 -16.62 2.80 -21.84
CA ARG A 556 -17.53 2.96 -20.70
C ARG A 556 -16.98 3.97 -19.69
N LEU A 557 -15.69 3.89 -19.36
CA LEU A 557 -15.04 4.87 -18.48
C LEU A 557 -15.08 6.30 -19.05
N MET A 558 -14.83 6.47 -20.35
CA MET A 558 -14.95 7.78 -21.01
C MET A 558 -16.38 8.32 -21.00
N THR A 559 -17.37 7.44 -21.09
CA THR A 559 -18.80 7.81 -21.06
C THR A 559 -19.22 8.23 -19.64
N ARG A 560 -18.77 7.49 -18.61
CA ARG A 560 -19.05 7.79 -17.20
C ARG A 560 -18.37 9.08 -16.73
N TYR A 561 -17.19 9.40 -17.26
CA TYR A 561 -16.39 10.55 -16.84
C TYR A 561 -16.13 11.51 -18.01
N PRO A 562 -16.98 12.53 -18.24
CA PRO A 562 -16.91 13.40 -19.43
C PRO A 562 -15.63 14.21 -19.60
N SER A 563 -14.81 14.40 -18.55
CA SER A 563 -13.52 15.11 -18.60
C SER A 563 -12.32 14.19 -18.79
N LEU A 564 -12.54 12.87 -18.79
CA LEU A 564 -11.54 11.88 -19.16
C LEU A 564 -11.28 11.93 -20.66
N ARG A 565 -10.00 11.86 -21.03
CA ARG A 565 -9.53 11.73 -22.41
C ARG A 565 -8.60 10.53 -22.50
N VAL A 566 -8.66 9.80 -23.61
CA VAL A 566 -7.76 8.67 -23.85
C VAL A 566 -6.82 9.01 -24.98
N ALA A 567 -5.52 8.93 -24.71
CA ALA A 567 -4.47 9.05 -25.71
C ALA A 567 -3.98 7.65 -26.09
N TYR A 568 -3.68 7.40 -27.37
CA TYR A 568 -3.12 6.12 -27.81
C TYR A 568 -2.24 6.28 -29.05
N ILE A 569 -1.47 5.24 -29.36
CA ILE A 569 -0.67 5.19 -30.59
C ILE A 569 -1.44 4.39 -31.65
N ASP A 570 -1.70 5.03 -32.78
CA ASP A 570 -2.36 4.41 -33.92
C ASP A 570 -1.31 4.01 -34.97
N GLU A 571 -1.15 2.70 -35.18
CA GLU A 571 -0.35 2.14 -36.29
C GLU A 571 -1.23 1.91 -37.52
N VAL A 572 -0.87 2.55 -38.63
CA VAL A 572 -1.57 2.45 -39.92
C VAL A 572 -0.59 2.04 -41.01
N GLU A 573 -1.01 1.10 -41.85
CA GLU A 573 -0.25 0.68 -43.03
C GLU A 573 -0.62 1.53 -44.24
N GLU A 574 0.33 2.33 -44.75
CA GLU A 574 0.14 3.17 -45.94
C GLU A 574 0.92 2.60 -47.14
N PRO A 575 0.31 2.50 -48.35
CA PRO A 575 1.01 2.07 -49.55
C PRO A 575 2.01 3.15 -50.02
N VAL A 576 3.23 2.75 -50.34
CA VAL A 576 4.27 3.67 -50.84
C VAL A 576 3.90 4.17 -52.24
N LYS A 577 3.87 5.51 -52.41
CA LYS A 577 3.45 6.17 -53.67
C LYS A 577 4.22 5.70 -54.93
N ASP A 578 5.43 5.13 -54.78
CA ASP A 578 6.30 4.69 -55.89
C ASP A 578 6.53 3.16 -56.01
N SER A 579 5.92 2.33 -55.16
CA SER A 579 6.10 0.87 -55.27
C SER A 579 4.93 0.10 -54.67
N LYS A 580 4.10 -0.51 -55.53
CA LYS A 580 2.94 -1.36 -55.15
C LYS A 580 3.27 -2.57 -54.25
N LYS A 581 4.55 -2.85 -53.98
CA LYS A 581 5.00 -4.01 -53.16
C LYS A 581 5.61 -3.65 -51.79
N LYS A 582 5.73 -2.37 -51.43
CA LYS A 582 6.25 -1.96 -50.10
C LYS A 582 5.16 -1.25 -49.31
N ILE A 583 4.79 -1.83 -48.18
CA ILE A 583 3.90 -1.24 -47.17
C ILE A 583 4.80 -0.53 -46.16
N ASN A 584 4.56 0.76 -45.91
CA ASN A 584 5.24 1.48 -44.83
C ASN A 584 4.28 1.63 -43.66
N LYS A 585 4.74 1.29 -42.46
CA LYS A 585 4.01 1.56 -41.21
C LYS A 585 4.17 3.04 -40.85
N VAL A 586 3.05 3.71 -40.67
CA VAL A 586 2.96 5.10 -40.20
C VAL A 586 2.33 5.10 -38.83
N TYR A 587 2.87 5.95 -37.95
CA TYR A 587 2.50 6.02 -36.55
C TYR A 587 1.85 7.37 -36.27
N TYR A 588 0.76 7.38 -35.51
CA TYR A 588 0.07 8.60 -35.08
C TYR A 588 -0.12 8.58 -33.55
N SER A 589 0.02 9.73 -32.89
CA SER A 589 -0.49 9.96 -31.54
C SER A 589 -1.89 10.52 -31.65
N CYS A 590 -2.87 9.81 -31.10
CA CYS A 590 -4.28 10.14 -31.19
C CYS A 590 -4.85 10.48 -29.81
N LEU A 591 -5.76 11.45 -29.75
CA LEU A 591 -6.56 11.75 -28.56
C LEU A 591 -8.04 11.54 -28.88
N VAL A 592 -8.74 10.76 -28.06
CA VAL A 592 -10.18 10.49 -28.17
C VAL A 592 -10.95 10.92 -26.93
N LYS A 593 -12.26 11.12 -27.13
CA LYS A 593 -13.26 11.39 -26.11
C LYS A 593 -14.55 10.66 -26.48
N ALA A 594 -15.32 10.22 -25.48
CA ALA A 594 -16.70 9.77 -25.70
C ALA A 594 -17.64 10.94 -26.06
N MET A 595 -18.50 10.73 -27.04
CA MET A 595 -19.62 11.59 -27.38
C MET A 595 -20.80 11.33 -26.45
N PRO A 596 -21.59 12.36 -26.10
CA PRO A 596 -22.88 12.14 -25.43
C PRO A 596 -23.75 11.22 -26.29
N LYS A 597 -24.45 10.25 -25.67
CA LYS A 597 -25.46 9.44 -26.39
C LYS A 597 -26.51 10.42 -26.95
N SER A 598 -26.66 10.49 -28.28
CA SER A 598 -27.82 11.16 -28.87
C SER A 598 -29.05 10.26 -28.70
N ASN A 599 -30.21 10.83 -28.42
CA ASN A 599 -31.49 10.10 -28.27
C ASN A 599 -31.98 9.40 -29.57
N SER A 600 -31.14 9.28 -30.60
CA SER A 600 -31.45 8.59 -31.84
C SER A 600 -31.02 7.12 -31.74
N ALA A 601 -32.00 6.23 -31.54
CA ALA A 601 -31.84 4.79 -31.33
C ALA A 601 -31.31 3.97 -32.54
N SER A 602 -30.48 4.55 -33.42
CA SER A 602 -30.11 3.93 -34.70
C SER A 602 -28.61 3.83 -35.01
N GLU A 603 -27.71 4.30 -34.14
CA GLU A 603 -26.27 4.06 -34.31
C GLU A 603 -25.79 2.91 -33.40
N PRO A 604 -25.00 1.94 -33.91
CA PRO A 604 -24.42 0.89 -33.09
C PRO A 604 -23.48 1.49 -32.04
N GLU A 605 -23.58 1.00 -30.78
CA GLU A 605 -22.81 1.49 -29.61
C GLU A 605 -21.27 1.47 -29.80
N LEU A 606 -20.76 0.87 -30.88
CA LEU A 606 -19.33 0.75 -31.18
C LEU A 606 -18.63 2.05 -31.61
N ASN A 607 -19.34 3.13 -31.95
CA ASN A 607 -18.73 4.36 -32.50
C ASN A 607 -18.96 5.63 -31.66
N LEU A 608 -19.10 5.49 -30.34
CA LEU A 608 -19.26 6.65 -29.45
C LEU A 608 -17.95 7.42 -29.20
N ASP A 609 -16.78 6.90 -29.58
CA ASP A 609 -15.50 7.60 -29.41
C ASP A 609 -15.14 8.48 -30.62
N GLN A 610 -14.99 9.78 -30.37
CA GLN A 610 -14.56 10.76 -31.37
C GLN A 610 -13.05 11.04 -31.23
N ILE A 611 -12.32 10.94 -32.35
CA ILE A 611 -10.92 11.41 -32.43
C ILE A 611 -10.91 12.94 -32.47
N ILE A 612 -10.34 13.56 -31.44
CA ILE A 612 -10.18 15.01 -31.33
C ILE A 612 -8.91 15.47 -32.07
N TYR A 613 -7.81 14.76 -31.85
CA TYR A 613 -6.51 15.08 -32.46
C TYR A 613 -5.87 13.80 -33.00
N LYS A 614 -5.22 13.92 -34.17
CA LYS A 614 -4.41 12.86 -34.78
C LYS A 614 -3.11 13.48 -35.29
N ILE A 615 -2.00 13.20 -34.61
CA ILE A 615 -0.69 13.83 -34.87
C ILE A 615 0.26 12.75 -35.40
N LYS A 616 0.80 12.95 -36.61
CA LYS A 616 1.75 12.01 -37.21
C LYS A 616 3.08 12.02 -36.44
N LEU A 617 3.57 10.85 -36.07
CA LEU A 617 4.84 10.65 -35.38
C LEU A 617 5.98 10.40 -36.40
N PRO A 618 7.23 10.77 -36.06
CA PRO A 618 8.37 10.63 -36.97
C PRO A 618 8.83 9.18 -37.20
N GLY A 619 8.30 8.23 -36.44
CA GLY A 619 8.66 6.82 -36.50
C GLY A 619 7.98 6.01 -35.39
N PRO A 620 8.41 4.76 -35.15
CA PRO A 620 7.88 3.93 -34.07
C PRO A 620 8.11 4.62 -32.73
N ALA A 621 7.03 4.88 -32.00
CA ALA A 621 7.11 5.66 -30.76
C ALA A 621 7.73 4.85 -29.61
N ILE A 622 7.56 3.53 -29.62
CA ILE A 622 7.98 2.63 -28.55
C ILE A 622 9.40 2.12 -28.84
N LEU A 623 10.36 2.62 -28.07
CA LEU A 623 11.78 2.34 -28.27
C LEU A 623 12.32 1.36 -27.22
N GLY A 624 11.93 1.51 -25.96
CA GLY A 624 12.32 0.66 -24.82
C GLY A 624 11.14 -0.03 -24.14
N GLU A 625 11.04 0.14 -22.81
CA GLU A 625 10.12 -0.59 -21.93
C GLU A 625 8.64 -0.16 -22.04
N GLY A 626 8.34 0.93 -22.77
CA GLY A 626 6.98 1.35 -23.08
C GLY A 626 6.44 2.46 -22.18
N LYS A 627 6.58 2.37 -20.84
CA LYS A 627 6.05 3.39 -19.90
C LYS A 627 6.53 4.83 -20.23
N PRO A 628 7.84 5.12 -20.39
CA PRO A 628 8.28 6.48 -20.70
C PRO A 628 7.78 6.97 -22.06
N GLU A 629 7.76 6.11 -23.07
CA GLU A 629 7.25 6.45 -24.41
C GLU A 629 5.74 6.73 -24.37
N ASN A 630 4.99 5.94 -23.60
CA ASN A 630 3.56 6.10 -23.36
C ASN A 630 3.24 7.48 -22.73
N GLN A 631 3.99 7.90 -21.71
CA GLN A 631 3.84 9.24 -21.14
C GLN A 631 4.23 10.34 -22.14
N ASN A 632 5.34 10.17 -22.86
CA ASN A 632 5.89 11.22 -23.73
C ASN A 632 5.03 11.49 -24.97
N HIS A 633 4.39 10.49 -25.58
CA HIS A 633 3.51 10.77 -26.73
C HIS A 633 2.19 11.45 -26.31
N ALA A 634 1.74 11.21 -25.07
CA ALA A 634 0.48 11.75 -24.56
C ALA A 634 0.62 13.13 -23.90
N ILE A 635 1.83 13.52 -23.46
CA ILE A 635 2.06 14.79 -22.75
C ILE A 635 1.58 16.02 -23.55
N ILE A 636 1.62 15.96 -24.88
CA ILE A 636 1.16 17.03 -25.78
C ILE A 636 -0.35 17.31 -25.67
N PHE A 637 -1.13 16.35 -25.19
CA PHE A 637 -2.58 16.47 -25.00
C PHE A 637 -2.98 17.03 -23.63
N THR A 638 -2.05 17.09 -22.68
CA THR A 638 -2.28 17.70 -21.36
C THR A 638 -2.43 19.22 -21.47
N ARG A 639 -3.11 19.86 -20.52
CA ARG A 639 -3.39 21.31 -20.45
C ARG A 639 -3.12 21.89 -19.04
N GLY A 640 -3.17 23.21 -18.89
CA GLY A 640 -2.90 23.90 -17.62
C GLY A 640 -1.42 24.08 -17.29
N GLU A 641 -1.15 24.71 -16.16
CA GLU A 641 0.19 25.01 -15.64
C GLU A 641 0.80 23.84 -14.86
N GLY A 642 -0.04 23.08 -14.15
CA GLY A 642 0.37 21.88 -13.41
C GLY A 642 0.20 20.59 -14.22
N LEU A 643 1.09 19.62 -14.05
CA LEU A 643 0.94 18.26 -14.58
C LEU A 643 1.26 17.23 -13.49
N GLN A 644 0.24 16.53 -13.01
CA GLN A 644 0.41 15.41 -12.09
C GLN A 644 0.62 14.11 -12.85
N THR A 645 1.68 13.38 -12.52
CA THR A 645 1.95 12.05 -13.08
C THR A 645 1.47 10.99 -12.11
N ILE A 646 0.57 10.11 -12.57
CA ILE A 646 -0.05 9.08 -11.74
C ILE A 646 0.26 7.71 -12.35
N ASP A 647 0.76 6.79 -11.54
CA ASP A 647 0.91 5.40 -11.93
C ASP A 647 -0.45 4.70 -11.97
N MET A 648 -0.57 3.67 -12.82
CA MET A 648 -1.85 3.01 -12.99
C MET A 648 -2.39 2.32 -11.70
N ASN A 649 -1.56 1.96 -10.74
CA ASN A 649 -2.05 1.37 -9.48
C ASN A 649 -2.24 2.38 -8.34
N GLN A 650 -2.32 3.67 -8.64
CA GLN A 650 -2.59 4.71 -7.64
C GLN A 650 -4.07 5.07 -7.56
N ASP A 651 -4.51 5.47 -6.38
CA ASP A 651 -5.90 5.85 -6.08
C ASP A 651 -5.89 7.21 -5.38
N ASN A 652 -6.96 7.97 -5.49
CA ASN A 652 -7.10 9.22 -4.76
C ASN A 652 -8.45 9.26 -4.04
N TYR A 653 -8.53 10.07 -3.00
CA TYR A 653 -9.66 10.09 -2.08
C TYR A 653 -10.39 11.44 -2.18
N MET A 654 -11.72 11.43 -2.03
CA MET A 654 -12.55 12.65 -2.15
C MET A 654 -12.06 13.78 -1.22
N GLU A 655 -11.77 13.45 0.04
CA GLU A 655 -11.29 14.39 1.04
C GLU A 655 -9.87 14.92 0.76
N GLU A 656 -9.02 14.13 0.10
CA GLU A 656 -7.68 14.55 -0.30
C GLU A 656 -7.72 15.46 -1.54
N ALA A 657 -8.64 15.20 -2.46
CA ALA A 657 -8.85 16.00 -3.66
C ALA A 657 -9.20 17.47 -3.36
N LEU A 658 -9.87 17.75 -2.24
CA LEU A 658 -10.19 19.10 -1.77
C LEU A 658 -8.94 19.99 -1.56
N LYS A 659 -7.77 19.38 -1.30
CA LYS A 659 -6.52 20.10 -1.00
C LYS A 659 -5.72 20.47 -2.25
N MET A 660 -6.16 20.08 -3.45
CA MET A 660 -5.39 20.31 -4.68
C MET A 660 -5.16 21.79 -4.98
N ARG A 661 -6.16 22.65 -4.75
CA ARG A 661 -6.01 24.10 -4.93
C ARG A 661 -4.98 24.71 -3.98
N ASN A 662 -4.88 24.21 -2.76
CA ASN A 662 -3.86 24.60 -1.78
C ASN A 662 -2.48 24.15 -2.24
N LEU A 663 -2.35 22.88 -2.66
CA LEU A 663 -1.09 22.31 -3.15
C LEU A 663 -0.52 23.12 -4.31
N LEU A 664 -1.34 23.47 -5.31
CA LEU A 664 -0.87 24.23 -6.47
C LEU A 664 -0.32 25.62 -6.10
N GLN A 665 -0.74 26.21 -4.98
CA GLN A 665 -0.16 27.48 -4.51
C GLN A 665 1.30 27.34 -4.04
N GLU A 666 1.78 26.13 -3.75
CA GLU A 666 3.19 25.92 -3.39
C GLU A 666 4.14 26.27 -4.55
N PHE A 667 3.70 26.14 -5.81
CA PHE A 667 4.47 26.63 -6.97
C PHE A 667 4.73 28.14 -6.91
N LEU A 668 3.87 28.90 -6.23
CA LEU A 668 3.96 30.35 -6.11
C LEU A 668 4.70 30.80 -4.84
N LYS A 669 5.29 29.87 -4.08
CA LYS A 669 6.05 30.17 -2.86
C LYS A 669 7.52 29.80 -3.00
N LYS A 670 8.40 30.71 -2.57
CA LYS A 670 9.85 30.46 -2.49
C LYS A 670 10.21 29.84 -1.14
N HIS A 671 10.16 28.52 -1.03
CA HIS A 671 10.43 27.80 0.23
C HIS A 671 11.88 27.93 0.74
N ASP A 672 12.83 28.13 -0.16
CA ASP A 672 14.24 28.38 0.15
C ASP A 672 14.59 29.88 0.14
N GLY A 673 13.59 30.75 -0.07
CA GLY A 673 13.77 32.20 -0.25
C GLY A 673 14.28 32.62 -1.63
N VAL A 674 14.67 31.68 -2.50
CA VAL A 674 15.36 31.98 -3.77
C VAL A 674 14.53 31.55 -4.98
N ARG A 675 14.08 30.30 -5.03
CA ARG A 675 13.49 29.67 -6.22
C ARG A 675 12.08 29.13 -5.98
N PHE A 676 11.27 29.22 -7.03
CA PHE A 676 9.98 28.54 -7.07
C PHE A 676 10.17 27.04 -7.29
N PRO A 677 9.34 26.18 -6.68
CA PRO A 677 9.34 24.76 -6.98
C PRO A 677 9.08 24.49 -8.45
N SER A 678 9.70 23.44 -8.95
CA SER A 678 9.45 22.89 -10.29
C SER A 678 8.71 21.55 -10.21
N ILE A 679 8.82 20.86 -9.07
CA ILE A 679 8.12 19.61 -8.77
C ILE A 679 7.66 19.68 -7.32
N LEU A 680 6.35 19.48 -7.10
CA LEU A 680 5.73 19.36 -5.79
C LEU A 680 5.58 17.88 -5.46
N GLY A 681 6.30 17.45 -4.43
CA GLY A 681 6.31 16.08 -3.97
C GLY A 681 5.15 15.72 -3.06
N LEU A 682 4.50 14.59 -3.32
CA LEU A 682 3.41 14.09 -2.49
C LEU A 682 3.78 12.83 -1.72
N ARG A 683 3.08 12.64 -0.60
CA ARG A 683 3.12 11.41 0.18
C ARG A 683 2.25 10.33 -0.49
N GLU A 684 2.69 9.09 -0.37
CA GLU A 684 1.90 7.91 -0.75
C GLU A 684 1.38 7.16 0.48
N HIS A 685 0.21 6.50 0.33
CA HIS A 685 -0.37 5.58 1.29
C HIS A 685 -0.53 4.19 0.67
N ILE A 686 0.11 3.16 1.24
CA ILE A 686 0.08 1.81 0.69
C ILE A 686 -1.14 1.04 1.21
N PHE A 687 -2.21 0.95 0.42
CA PHE A 687 -3.48 0.35 0.84
C PHE A 687 -3.51 -1.19 0.80
N THR A 688 -2.51 -1.84 0.22
CA THR A 688 -2.42 -3.32 0.18
C THR A 688 -1.69 -3.92 1.39
N GLY A 689 -1.16 -3.09 2.31
CA GLY A 689 -0.29 -3.53 3.41
C GLY A 689 -0.93 -4.47 4.44
N SER A 690 -2.26 -4.55 4.50
CA SER A 690 -2.97 -5.36 5.49
C SER A 690 -3.28 -6.79 5.07
N VAL A 691 -2.95 -7.18 3.84
CA VAL A 691 -3.34 -8.47 3.27
C VAL A 691 -2.50 -9.62 3.83
N SER A 692 -1.19 -9.42 4.01
CA SER A 692 -0.25 -10.43 4.49
C SER A 692 0.88 -9.80 5.30
N SER A 693 1.64 -10.61 6.03
CA SER A 693 2.83 -10.15 6.76
C SER A 693 3.91 -9.60 5.82
N LEU A 694 4.06 -10.17 4.61
CA LEU A 694 4.97 -9.62 3.58
C LEU A 694 4.52 -8.23 3.10
N ALA A 695 3.21 -8.08 2.82
CA ALA A 695 2.61 -6.81 2.46
C ALA A 695 2.87 -5.75 3.55
N TRP A 696 2.73 -6.17 4.80
CA TRP A 696 2.95 -5.33 5.97
C TRP A 696 4.40 -4.86 6.08
N PHE A 697 5.39 -5.75 5.90
CA PHE A 697 6.80 -5.38 5.93
C PHE A 697 7.17 -4.39 4.85
N MET A 698 6.72 -4.63 3.61
CA MET A 698 6.96 -3.74 2.49
C MET A 698 6.25 -2.39 2.65
N SER A 699 4.99 -2.40 3.08
CA SER A 699 4.21 -1.19 3.34
C SER A 699 4.89 -0.29 4.38
N ASN A 700 5.44 -0.85 5.46
CA ASN A 700 6.15 -0.06 6.48
C ASN A 700 7.51 0.46 5.98
N GLN A 701 8.28 -0.36 5.25
CA GLN A 701 9.53 0.08 4.64
C GLN A 701 9.29 1.25 3.68
N GLU A 702 8.26 1.14 2.84
CA GLU A 702 7.90 2.17 1.88
C GLU A 702 7.32 3.41 2.54
N THR A 703 6.44 3.26 3.53
CA THR A 703 5.92 4.38 4.33
C THR A 703 7.07 5.20 4.91
N SER A 704 8.12 4.55 5.44
CA SER A 704 9.32 5.25 5.93
C SER A 704 10.07 6.00 4.82
N PHE A 705 10.17 5.43 3.62
CA PHE A 705 10.79 6.13 2.49
C PHE A 705 9.98 7.35 2.04
N VAL A 706 8.66 7.19 1.82
CA VAL A 706 7.78 8.23 1.24
C VAL A 706 7.40 9.36 2.21
N THR A 707 7.78 9.25 3.49
CA THR A 707 7.56 10.26 4.54
C THR A 707 8.89 10.81 5.06
N ILE A 708 9.42 10.28 6.17
CA ILE A 708 10.66 10.73 6.83
C ILE A 708 11.86 10.77 5.87
N GLY A 709 11.97 9.80 4.94
CA GLY A 709 12.95 9.82 3.87
C GLY A 709 12.81 11.03 2.95
N GLN A 710 11.66 11.17 2.29
CA GLN A 710 11.37 12.29 1.38
C GLN A 710 11.44 13.66 2.07
N ARG A 711 10.98 13.76 3.32
CA ARG A 711 11.05 14.95 4.18
C ARG A 711 12.48 15.47 4.27
N LEU A 712 13.43 14.61 4.59
CA LEU A 712 14.85 14.96 4.71
C LEU A 712 15.50 15.27 3.36
N LEU A 713 15.18 14.47 2.34
CA LEU A 713 15.66 14.70 0.97
C LEU A 713 15.24 16.08 0.46
N ALA A 714 14.03 16.54 0.78
CA ALA A 714 13.53 17.86 0.40
C ALA A 714 14.08 18.99 1.29
N ASN A 715 14.20 18.76 2.60
CA ASN A 715 14.72 19.73 3.57
C ASN A 715 15.29 19.01 4.81
N PRO A 716 16.57 19.19 5.17
CA PRO A 716 17.53 20.18 4.65
C PRO A 716 18.39 19.73 3.46
N LEU A 717 18.31 18.46 3.02
CA LEU A 717 19.34 17.91 2.13
C LEU A 717 19.27 18.40 0.67
N LYS A 718 18.11 18.88 0.20
CA LYS A 718 17.91 19.42 -1.16
C LYS A 718 18.38 18.49 -2.28
N VAL A 719 18.17 17.18 -2.10
CA VAL A 719 18.46 16.11 -3.06
C VAL A 719 17.24 15.20 -3.28
N ARG A 720 16.04 15.72 -3.06
CA ARG A 720 14.80 15.06 -3.48
C ARG A 720 14.72 15.08 -5.00
N PHE A 721 14.42 13.92 -5.57
CA PHE A 721 14.09 13.75 -6.98
C PHE A 721 12.66 13.22 -7.14
N HIS A 722 12.23 13.03 -8.38
CA HIS A 722 10.98 12.36 -8.70
C HIS A 722 11.21 10.84 -8.74
N TYR A 723 10.45 10.04 -8.01
CA TYR A 723 10.66 8.59 -7.93
C TYR A 723 9.45 7.79 -8.45
N GLY A 724 8.71 8.32 -9.43
CA GLY A 724 7.44 7.73 -9.88
C GLY A 724 6.29 7.87 -8.87
N HIS A 725 6.45 8.82 -7.94
CA HIS A 725 5.46 9.21 -6.93
C HIS A 725 4.38 10.09 -7.59
N PRO A 726 3.25 10.40 -6.92
CA PRO A 726 2.15 11.17 -7.49
C PRO A 726 2.46 12.68 -7.50
N ASP A 727 3.68 13.04 -7.89
CA ASP A 727 4.20 14.40 -7.90
C ASP A 727 3.50 15.27 -8.95
N VAL A 728 3.42 16.56 -8.66
CA VAL A 728 2.91 17.57 -9.59
C VAL A 728 4.07 18.37 -10.14
N PHE A 729 4.18 18.45 -11.46
CA PHE A 729 5.22 19.16 -12.20
C PHE A 729 4.72 20.54 -12.64
N ASP A 730 5.62 21.53 -12.62
CA ASP A 730 5.47 22.71 -13.47
C ASP A 730 5.59 22.25 -14.91
N ARG A 731 4.45 22.20 -15.60
CA ARG A 731 4.33 21.66 -16.94
C ARG A 731 5.11 22.50 -17.95
N LEU A 732 5.10 23.83 -17.82
CA LEU A 732 5.79 24.73 -18.74
C LEU A 732 7.31 24.59 -18.62
N PHE A 733 7.81 24.44 -17.39
CA PHE A 733 9.21 24.15 -17.14
C PHE A 733 9.61 22.84 -17.82
N HIS A 734 8.90 21.74 -17.58
CA HIS A 734 9.32 20.39 -18.01
C HIS A 734 9.11 20.11 -19.51
N LEU A 735 8.03 20.61 -20.12
CA LEU A 735 7.75 20.41 -21.55
C LEU A 735 8.90 20.90 -22.44
N THR A 736 9.49 22.05 -22.11
CA THR A 736 10.59 22.66 -22.87
C THR A 736 11.96 22.05 -22.57
N ARG A 737 12.02 21.09 -21.63
CA ARG A 737 13.26 20.65 -20.97
C ARG A 737 13.45 19.14 -20.96
N GLY A 738 12.70 18.40 -21.75
CA GLY A 738 12.86 16.95 -21.90
C GLY A 738 11.79 16.12 -21.20
N GLY A 739 10.66 16.72 -20.83
CA GLY A 739 9.47 16.02 -20.36
C GLY A 739 9.54 15.58 -18.90
N VAL A 740 8.68 14.62 -18.55
CA VAL A 740 8.48 14.09 -17.19
C VAL A 740 9.14 12.72 -16.97
N CYS A 741 9.73 12.13 -18.02
CA CYS A 741 10.42 10.85 -17.95
C CYS A 741 11.42 10.73 -19.12
N LYS A 742 12.39 9.80 -19.02
CA LYS A 742 13.44 9.64 -20.04
C LYS A 742 13.42 8.26 -20.70
N ALA A 743 12.90 8.19 -21.93
CA ALA A 743 12.89 6.98 -22.75
C ALA A 743 14.32 6.52 -23.16
N SER A 744 14.57 5.22 -23.13
CA SER A 744 15.80 4.58 -23.64
C SER A 744 15.56 3.11 -23.91
N LYS A 745 16.25 2.55 -24.92
CA LYS A 745 16.14 1.13 -25.26
C LYS A 745 16.71 0.18 -24.20
N VAL A 746 17.71 0.66 -23.44
CA VAL A 746 18.54 -0.22 -22.59
C VAL A 746 18.94 0.40 -21.24
N ILE A 747 19.06 1.74 -21.11
CA ILE A 747 19.83 2.36 -20.00
C ILE A 747 18.95 2.99 -18.91
N ASN A 748 17.67 3.27 -19.20
CA ASN A 748 16.82 4.04 -18.29
C ASN A 748 15.65 3.19 -17.77
N LEU A 749 15.94 2.07 -17.10
CA LEU A 749 14.90 1.24 -16.48
C LEU A 749 14.13 1.97 -15.36
N SER A 750 14.78 2.93 -14.69
CA SER A 750 14.16 3.87 -13.75
C SER A 750 14.03 5.23 -14.42
N GLU A 751 13.13 5.34 -15.40
CA GLU A 751 12.93 6.49 -16.27
C GLU A 751 12.50 7.76 -15.50
N ASP A 752 11.73 7.60 -14.43
CA ASP A 752 11.08 8.68 -13.69
C ASP A 752 12.11 9.58 -12.98
N ILE A 753 13.15 8.99 -12.40
CA ILE A 753 14.19 9.72 -11.63
C ILE A 753 15.00 10.68 -12.47
N PHE A 754 15.12 10.41 -13.77
CA PHE A 754 15.82 11.30 -14.68
C PHE A 754 15.12 12.64 -14.83
N ALA A 755 13.79 12.73 -14.67
CA ALA A 755 13.10 14.01 -14.64
C ALA A 755 13.51 14.84 -13.41
N GLY A 756 13.66 14.19 -12.26
CA GLY A 756 14.21 14.82 -11.05
C GLY A 756 15.66 15.29 -11.24
N PHE A 757 16.53 14.45 -11.79
CA PHE A 757 17.91 14.83 -12.10
C PHE A 757 17.97 16.04 -13.04
N ASN A 758 17.13 16.02 -14.07
CA ASN A 758 17.08 17.04 -15.10
C ASN A 758 16.50 18.37 -14.60
N SER A 759 15.55 18.31 -13.66
CA SER A 759 15.07 19.49 -12.93
C SER A 759 16.20 20.10 -12.11
N THR A 760 16.85 19.32 -11.25
CA THR A 760 17.95 19.79 -10.38
C THR A 760 19.14 20.33 -11.19
N LEU A 761 19.52 19.67 -12.28
CA LEU A 761 20.60 20.12 -13.18
C LEU A 761 20.29 21.48 -13.83
N ARG A 762 19.01 21.81 -13.99
CA ARG A 762 18.53 23.10 -14.50
C ARG A 762 18.04 24.02 -13.41
N GLU A 763 18.57 23.83 -12.20
CA GLU A 763 18.33 24.70 -11.06
C GLU A 763 16.90 24.69 -10.51
N GLY A 764 16.07 23.74 -10.94
CA GLY A 764 14.75 23.51 -10.37
C GLY A 764 14.82 23.08 -8.91
N ASN A 765 13.80 23.45 -8.14
CA ASN A 765 13.63 23.05 -6.75
C ASN A 765 12.54 21.97 -6.65
N VAL A 766 12.76 20.96 -5.82
CA VAL A 766 11.85 19.83 -5.64
C VAL A 766 11.44 19.77 -4.16
N THR A 767 10.16 20.00 -3.88
CA THR A 767 9.62 20.08 -2.51
C THR A 767 8.87 18.81 -2.12
N HIS A 768 8.47 18.68 -0.85
CA HIS A 768 7.68 17.57 -0.34
C HIS A 768 6.63 18.04 0.68
N HIS A 769 5.38 17.62 0.47
CA HIS A 769 4.20 18.06 1.21
C HIS A 769 3.44 16.84 1.74
N GLU A 770 3.29 16.77 3.07
CA GLU A 770 2.74 15.60 3.78
C GLU A 770 1.31 15.81 4.28
N TYR A 771 0.73 17.00 4.07
CA TYR A 771 -0.66 17.30 4.41
C TYR A 771 -1.65 16.73 3.37
N ILE A 772 -1.16 16.18 2.27
CA ILE A 772 -1.98 15.52 1.24
C ILE A 772 -1.33 14.18 0.90
N GLN A 773 -2.15 13.17 0.63
CA GLN A 773 -1.69 11.84 0.28
C GLN A 773 -2.47 11.23 -0.88
N VAL A 774 -1.84 10.32 -1.61
CA VAL A 774 -2.45 9.52 -2.68
C VAL A 774 -2.25 8.04 -2.36
N GLY A 775 -3.27 7.22 -2.58
CA GLY A 775 -3.22 5.77 -2.38
C GLY A 775 -2.34 5.08 -3.43
N LYS A 776 -1.64 4.02 -3.04
CA LYS A 776 -0.79 3.20 -3.91
C LYS A 776 -1.02 1.71 -3.64
N GLY A 777 -1.35 0.97 -4.69
CA GLY A 777 -1.37 -0.48 -4.67
C GLY A 777 0.04 -1.04 -4.79
N ARG A 778 0.40 -2.02 -3.96
CA ARG A 778 1.68 -2.72 -4.04
C ARG A 778 1.51 -4.22 -4.12
N ASP A 779 2.49 -4.84 -4.77
CA ASP A 779 2.68 -6.27 -4.83
C ASP A 779 2.81 -6.86 -3.42
N VAL A 780 2.08 -7.93 -3.10
CA VAL A 780 2.01 -8.44 -1.73
C VAL A 780 2.66 -9.82 -1.54
N GLY A 781 3.11 -10.45 -2.63
CA GLY A 781 3.75 -11.78 -2.63
C GLY A 781 5.26 -11.71 -2.81
N LEU A 782 5.99 -12.66 -2.24
CA LEU A 782 7.47 -12.61 -2.22
C LEU A 782 8.06 -12.49 -3.64
N ASN A 783 7.55 -13.27 -4.60
CA ASN A 783 8.06 -13.25 -5.98
C ASN A 783 7.82 -11.91 -6.67
N GLN A 784 6.63 -11.33 -6.50
CA GLN A 784 6.31 -10.02 -7.06
C GLN A 784 7.17 -8.93 -6.42
N ILE A 785 7.28 -8.94 -5.08
CA ILE A 785 8.12 -8.01 -4.32
C ILE A 785 9.59 -8.11 -4.74
N SER A 786 10.15 -9.31 -4.85
CA SER A 786 11.54 -9.49 -5.27
C SER A 786 11.79 -9.01 -6.70
N MET A 787 10.85 -9.24 -7.63
CA MET A 787 10.95 -8.70 -8.99
C MET A 787 10.89 -7.16 -9.02
N PHE A 788 10.04 -6.55 -8.18
CA PHE A 788 10.01 -5.11 -8.00
C PHE A 788 11.34 -4.56 -7.46
N GLU A 789 11.91 -5.19 -6.43
CA GLU A 789 13.21 -4.80 -5.88
C GLU A 789 14.35 -5.01 -6.88
N ALA A 790 14.30 -6.07 -7.67
CA ALA A 790 15.23 -6.33 -8.76
C ALA A 790 15.19 -5.21 -9.81
N LYS A 791 13.98 -4.73 -10.19
CA LYS A 791 13.81 -3.58 -11.09
C LYS A 791 14.53 -2.35 -10.54
N ILE A 792 14.29 -1.99 -9.28
CA ILE A 792 14.90 -0.79 -8.68
C ILE A 792 16.43 -0.95 -8.56
N ALA A 793 16.91 -2.12 -8.15
CA ALA A 793 18.34 -2.39 -8.01
C ALA A 793 19.07 -2.33 -9.36
N ASN A 794 18.49 -2.92 -10.40
CA ASN A 794 18.97 -2.79 -11.78
C ASN A 794 19.02 -1.32 -12.21
N GLY A 795 17.91 -0.59 -12.06
CA GLY A 795 17.83 0.82 -12.46
C GLY A 795 18.84 1.70 -11.74
N ASN A 796 19.13 1.44 -10.46
CA ASN A 796 20.20 2.15 -9.73
C ASN A 796 21.62 1.78 -10.22
N GLY A 797 21.83 0.54 -10.65
CA GLY A 797 23.06 0.13 -11.32
C GLY A 797 23.30 0.94 -12.60
N GLU A 798 22.26 1.14 -13.40
CA GLU A 798 22.34 1.95 -14.62
C GLU A 798 22.50 3.45 -14.33
N GLN A 799 21.81 3.97 -13.30
CA GLN A 799 21.98 5.35 -12.84
C GLN A 799 23.43 5.63 -12.44
N THR A 800 24.09 4.68 -11.77
CA THR A 800 25.51 4.79 -11.37
C THR A 800 26.43 4.97 -12.58
N LEU A 801 26.08 4.35 -13.71
CA LEU A 801 26.81 4.44 -14.98
C LEU A 801 26.34 5.63 -15.85
N SER A 802 25.34 6.40 -15.41
CA SER A 802 24.72 7.44 -16.22
C SER A 802 25.50 8.76 -16.23
N ARG A 803 25.41 9.49 -17.36
CA ARG A 803 25.96 10.84 -17.49
C ARG A 803 25.29 11.86 -16.56
N ASP A 804 24.05 11.60 -16.15
CA ASP A 804 23.26 12.53 -15.33
C ASP A 804 23.76 12.55 -13.89
N VAL A 805 24.07 11.39 -13.31
CA VAL A 805 24.72 11.30 -11.99
C VAL A 805 26.12 11.93 -12.01
N TYR A 806 26.90 11.70 -13.08
CA TYR A 806 28.20 12.35 -13.26
C TYR A 806 28.07 13.90 -13.25
N ARG A 807 27.08 14.46 -13.96
CA ARG A 807 26.84 15.91 -14.00
C ARG A 807 26.35 16.47 -12.67
N LEU A 808 25.48 15.74 -11.97
CA LEU A 808 25.02 16.12 -10.64
C LEU A 808 26.18 16.20 -9.66
N GLY A 809 27.07 15.20 -9.67
CA GLY A 809 28.27 15.18 -8.82
C GLY A 809 29.19 16.39 -9.01
N HIS A 810 29.29 16.94 -10.21
CA HIS A 810 30.08 18.15 -10.48
C HIS A 810 29.39 19.46 -10.05
N ARG A 811 28.07 19.46 -9.85
CA ARG A 811 27.28 20.65 -9.49
C ARG A 811 26.85 20.69 -8.02
N PHE A 812 26.86 19.55 -7.34
CA PHE A 812 26.57 19.50 -5.92
C PHE A 812 27.77 19.98 -5.09
N ASP A 813 27.46 20.70 -4.01
CA ASP A 813 28.43 20.88 -2.93
C ASP A 813 28.66 19.56 -2.19
N PHE A 814 29.67 19.55 -1.32
CA PHE A 814 30.05 18.36 -0.56
C PHE A 814 28.87 17.70 0.17
N PHE A 815 28.01 18.48 0.83
CA PHE A 815 26.90 17.94 1.63
C PHE A 815 25.80 17.36 0.74
N ARG A 816 25.42 18.04 -0.33
CA ARG A 816 24.45 17.51 -1.31
C ARG A 816 24.99 16.29 -2.04
N MET A 817 26.27 16.27 -2.39
CA MET A 817 26.91 15.11 -3.03
C MET A 817 26.90 13.90 -2.09
N LEU A 818 27.30 14.09 -0.83
CA LEU A 818 27.28 13.04 0.18
C LEU A 818 25.85 12.52 0.45
N SER A 819 24.88 13.44 0.51
CA SER A 819 23.46 13.10 0.69
C SER A 819 22.92 12.33 -0.50
N CYS A 820 23.22 12.75 -1.73
CA CYS A 820 22.81 12.05 -2.94
C CYS A 820 23.45 10.66 -3.00
N TYR A 821 24.72 10.51 -2.61
CA TYR A 821 25.39 9.22 -2.52
C TYR A 821 24.62 8.29 -1.56
N PHE A 822 24.44 8.63 -0.29
CA PHE A 822 23.82 7.71 0.69
C PHE A 822 22.34 7.43 0.46
N THR A 823 21.64 8.25 -0.32
CA THR A 823 20.19 8.11 -0.53
C THR A 823 19.81 7.50 -1.86
N THR A 824 20.72 7.50 -2.84
CA THR A 824 20.50 6.91 -4.17
C THR A 824 21.48 5.77 -4.43
N VAL A 825 22.50 5.99 -5.26
CA VAL A 825 23.45 4.97 -5.73
C VAL A 825 24.28 4.34 -4.59
N GLY A 826 24.66 5.14 -3.59
CA GLY A 826 25.49 4.71 -2.46
C GLY A 826 24.76 3.78 -1.50
N PHE A 827 23.42 3.83 -1.40
CA PHE A 827 22.64 2.86 -0.61
C PHE A 827 22.80 1.44 -1.18
N TYR A 828 22.64 1.29 -2.50
CA TYR A 828 22.81 0.01 -3.20
C TYR A 828 24.26 -0.44 -3.24
N PHE A 829 25.19 0.50 -3.38
CA PHE A 829 26.62 0.21 -3.28
C PHE A 829 27.02 -0.25 -1.87
N SER A 830 26.49 0.38 -0.82
CA SER A 830 26.72 -0.03 0.57
C SER A 830 26.12 -1.41 0.84
N THR A 831 24.92 -1.68 0.33
CA THR A 831 24.31 -3.02 0.33
C THR A 831 25.23 -4.07 -0.32
N LEU A 832 25.81 -3.75 -1.47
CA LEU A 832 26.77 -4.61 -2.16
C LEU A 832 28.04 -4.84 -1.30
N ILE A 833 28.60 -3.78 -0.70
CA ILE A 833 29.75 -3.88 0.20
C ILE A 833 29.44 -4.77 1.41
N THR A 834 28.24 -4.70 1.99
CA THR A 834 27.82 -5.55 3.11
C THR A 834 27.96 -7.03 2.75
N VAL A 835 27.42 -7.44 1.60
CA VAL A 835 27.49 -8.84 1.16
C VAL A 835 28.92 -9.22 0.78
N LEU A 836 29.65 -8.36 0.08
CA LEU A 836 31.06 -8.60 -0.25
C LEU A 836 31.94 -8.76 0.99
N THR A 837 31.64 -8.02 2.06
CA THR A 837 32.34 -8.11 3.35
C THR A 837 32.18 -9.51 3.96
N VAL A 838 31.00 -10.12 3.88
CA VAL A 838 30.77 -11.49 4.35
C VAL A 838 31.63 -12.49 3.56
N TYR A 839 31.68 -12.35 2.24
CA TYR A 839 32.52 -13.20 1.39
C TYR A 839 34.01 -13.02 1.68
N ILE A 840 34.49 -11.78 1.74
CA ILE A 840 35.89 -11.46 2.02
C ILE A 840 36.28 -11.93 3.42
N PHE A 841 35.39 -11.79 4.40
CA PHE A 841 35.58 -12.32 5.74
C PHE A 841 35.73 -13.84 5.72
N LEU A 842 34.80 -14.58 5.11
CA LEU A 842 34.83 -16.05 5.11
C LEU A 842 36.01 -16.61 4.32
N TYR A 843 36.29 -16.09 3.12
CA TYR A 843 37.45 -16.51 2.34
C TYR A 843 38.76 -16.11 3.02
N GLY A 844 38.83 -14.93 3.65
CA GLY A 844 39.97 -14.51 4.47
C GLY A 844 40.20 -15.44 5.66
N ARG A 845 39.14 -15.88 6.34
CA ARG A 845 39.20 -16.87 7.43
C ARG A 845 39.66 -18.23 6.94
N LEU A 846 39.10 -18.72 5.84
CA LEU A 846 39.51 -19.98 5.25
C LEU A 846 40.98 -19.96 4.83
N TYR A 847 41.48 -18.85 4.29
CA TYR A 847 42.90 -18.67 4.03
C TYR A 847 43.73 -18.83 5.32
N LEU A 848 43.34 -18.18 6.42
CA LEU A 848 44.06 -18.29 7.71
C LEU A 848 44.03 -19.71 8.28
N VAL A 849 42.88 -20.39 8.21
CA VAL A 849 42.71 -21.79 8.67
C VAL A 849 43.55 -22.72 7.81
N LEU A 850 43.34 -22.71 6.49
CA LEU A 850 43.94 -23.68 5.58
C LEU A 850 45.45 -23.48 5.41
N SER A 851 45.98 -22.28 5.66
CA SER A 851 47.44 -22.03 5.67
C SER A 851 48.14 -22.37 7.00
N GLY A 852 47.39 -22.75 8.04
CA GLY A 852 47.91 -22.97 9.39
C GLY A 852 48.32 -21.69 10.13
N LEU A 853 48.02 -20.52 9.56
CA LEU A 853 48.32 -19.22 10.17
C LEU A 853 47.42 -18.92 11.37
N GLU A 854 46.17 -19.39 11.37
CA GLU A 854 45.26 -19.20 12.53
C GLU A 854 45.76 -19.92 13.79
N GLU A 855 46.29 -21.14 13.63
CA GLU A 855 46.97 -21.87 14.69
C GLU A 855 48.19 -21.08 15.19
N GLY A 856 49.05 -20.59 14.29
CA GLY A 856 50.18 -19.74 14.67
C GLY A 856 49.77 -18.46 15.43
N LEU A 857 48.69 -17.79 15.00
CA LEU A 857 48.13 -16.61 15.67
C LEU A 857 47.59 -16.92 17.07
N SER A 858 46.98 -18.09 17.26
CA SER A 858 46.40 -18.52 18.54
C SER A 858 47.44 -18.71 19.65
N THR A 859 48.68 -19.04 19.27
CA THR A 859 49.78 -19.26 20.22
C THR A 859 50.39 -17.96 20.77
N GLN A 860 50.08 -16.80 20.15
CA GLN A 860 50.65 -15.51 20.52
C GLN A 860 49.71 -14.68 21.40
N LYS A 861 50.12 -14.49 22.67
CA LYS A 861 49.35 -13.79 23.71
C LYS A 861 48.91 -12.36 23.31
N ALA A 862 49.77 -11.62 22.61
CA ALA A 862 49.49 -10.25 22.17
C ALA A 862 48.30 -10.10 21.19
N ILE A 863 47.93 -11.18 20.48
CA ILE A 863 46.81 -11.20 19.53
C ILE A 863 45.60 -11.90 20.16
N ARG A 864 45.84 -12.93 20.98
CA ARG A 864 44.81 -13.64 21.74
C ARG A 864 43.99 -12.71 22.64
N ASP A 865 44.66 -11.79 23.35
CA ASP A 865 44.04 -10.93 24.37
C ASP A 865 43.62 -9.54 23.84
N ASN A 866 43.67 -9.31 22.52
CA ASN A 866 43.31 -8.02 21.92
C ASN A 866 41.79 -7.81 21.91
N LYS A 867 41.26 -7.36 23.06
CA LYS A 867 39.84 -7.01 23.25
C LYS A 867 39.31 -6.03 22.19
N PRO A 868 40.03 -4.93 21.83
CA PRO A 868 39.58 -4.02 20.77
C PRO A 868 39.32 -4.70 19.42
N LEU A 869 40.22 -5.61 18.99
CA LEU A 869 40.04 -6.35 17.73
C LEU A 869 38.85 -7.32 17.80
N GLN A 870 38.61 -7.94 18.97
CA GLN A 870 37.45 -8.82 19.18
C GLN A 870 36.13 -8.03 19.16
N VAL A 871 36.10 -6.86 19.82
CA VAL A 871 34.92 -5.98 19.84
C VAL A 871 34.64 -5.38 18.47
N ALA A 872 35.67 -4.93 17.73
CA ALA A 872 35.52 -4.42 16.38
C ALA A 872 34.88 -5.48 15.46
N LEU A 873 35.33 -6.74 15.52
CA LEU A 873 34.76 -7.82 14.71
C LEU A 873 33.37 -8.29 15.18
N ALA A 874 33.06 -8.20 16.48
CA ALA A 874 31.72 -8.51 17.00
C ALA A 874 30.70 -7.40 16.66
N SER A 875 31.12 -6.13 16.64
CA SER A 875 30.25 -5.00 16.25
C SER A 875 29.74 -5.12 14.81
N GLN A 876 30.52 -5.77 13.93
CA GLN A 876 30.13 -6.07 12.55
C GLN A 876 28.87 -6.93 12.48
N SER A 877 28.73 -7.94 13.37
CA SER A 877 27.55 -8.80 13.39
C SER A 877 26.27 -8.08 13.83
N PHE A 878 26.36 -7.08 14.72
CA PHE A 878 25.17 -6.34 15.18
C PHE A 878 24.65 -5.34 14.14
N VAL A 879 25.57 -4.67 13.42
CA VAL A 879 25.22 -3.77 12.30
C VAL A 879 24.64 -4.55 11.12
N GLN A 880 25.14 -5.76 10.86
CA GLN A 880 24.66 -6.64 9.78
C GLN A 880 23.20 -7.10 9.96
N ILE A 881 22.66 -7.13 11.17
CA ILE A 881 21.28 -7.56 11.45
C ILE A 881 20.25 -6.48 11.05
N GLY A 882 20.67 -5.29 10.62
CA GLY A 882 19.78 -4.28 10.03
C GLY A 882 18.89 -3.54 11.03
N VAL A 883 19.05 -3.78 12.34
CA VAL A 883 18.27 -3.11 13.41
C VAL A 883 18.38 -1.59 13.32
N LEU A 884 19.58 -1.07 13.05
CA LEU A 884 19.80 0.38 12.94
C LEU A 884 19.11 1.00 11.73
N MET A 885 18.93 0.23 10.66
CA MET A 885 18.19 0.70 9.47
C MET A 885 16.68 0.73 9.70
N ALA A 886 16.17 0.10 10.77
CA ALA A 886 14.76 0.15 11.15
C ALA A 886 14.40 1.38 12.00
N LEU A 887 15.39 2.17 12.48
CA LEU A 887 15.14 3.34 13.33
C LEU A 887 14.26 4.42 12.68
N PRO A 888 14.45 4.82 11.40
CA PRO A 888 13.58 5.80 10.76
C PRO A 888 12.12 5.34 10.69
N MET A 889 11.91 4.05 10.41
CA MET A 889 10.58 3.44 10.37
C MET A 889 9.91 3.46 11.74
N LEU A 890 10.64 3.07 12.80
CA LEU A 890 10.14 3.13 14.19
C LEU A 890 9.73 4.54 14.60
N MET A 891 10.54 5.54 14.25
CA MET A 891 10.24 6.94 14.55
C MET A 891 8.98 7.41 13.82
N GLU A 892 8.83 7.09 12.53
CA GLU A 892 7.66 7.50 11.76
C GLU A 892 6.37 6.86 12.30
N ILE A 893 6.37 5.55 12.55
CA ILE A 893 5.22 4.88 13.19
C ILE A 893 4.93 5.50 14.56
N GLY A 894 5.98 5.86 15.31
CA GLY A 894 5.87 6.55 16.59
C GLY A 894 5.20 7.93 16.50
N LEU A 895 5.49 8.69 15.45
CA LEU A 895 4.89 10.01 15.19
C LEU A 895 3.42 9.89 14.75
N GLU A 896 3.08 8.90 13.92
CA GLU A 896 1.73 8.79 13.35
C GLU A 896 0.75 8.02 14.22
N ARG A 897 1.19 6.92 14.84
CA ARG A 897 0.33 5.99 15.58
C ARG A 897 0.64 5.95 17.08
N GLY A 898 1.69 6.64 17.52
CA GLY A 898 2.15 6.68 18.90
C GLY A 898 3.25 5.66 19.20
N PHE A 899 4.13 6.01 20.14
CA PHE A 899 5.35 5.23 20.44
C PHE A 899 5.07 3.84 21.01
N ARG A 900 4.01 3.67 21.82
CA ARG A 900 3.60 2.35 22.35
C ARG A 900 3.21 1.40 21.22
N THR A 901 2.41 1.90 20.27
CA THR A 901 1.99 1.16 19.09
C THR A 901 3.20 0.81 18.22
N ALA A 902 4.12 1.75 18.00
CA ALA A 902 5.35 1.52 17.25
C ALA A 902 6.22 0.40 17.85
N LEU A 903 6.40 0.39 19.17
CA LEU A 903 7.16 -0.67 19.84
C LEU A 903 6.46 -2.03 19.73
N SER A 904 5.13 -2.06 19.92
CA SER A 904 4.34 -3.29 19.78
C SER A 904 4.39 -3.85 18.35
N GLU A 905 4.20 -3.00 17.34
CA GLU A 905 4.26 -3.39 15.94
C GLU A 905 5.67 -3.89 15.56
N PHE A 906 6.73 -3.26 16.08
CA PHE A 906 8.10 -3.70 15.84
C PHE A 906 8.37 -5.10 16.39
N ILE A 907 7.94 -5.38 17.62
CA ILE A 907 8.07 -6.71 18.23
C ILE A 907 7.29 -7.74 17.39
N LEU A 908 6.07 -7.39 16.98
CA LEU A 908 5.24 -8.25 16.13
C LEU A 908 5.94 -8.56 14.80
N MET A 909 6.55 -7.56 14.15
CA MET A 909 7.29 -7.76 12.90
C MET A 909 8.48 -8.72 13.08
N GLN A 910 9.20 -8.65 14.22
CA GLN A 910 10.28 -9.60 14.50
C GLN A 910 9.75 -11.04 14.64
N LEU A 911 8.63 -11.23 15.35
CA LEU A 911 7.99 -12.54 15.53
C LEU A 911 7.45 -13.12 14.21
N GLN A 912 7.07 -12.26 13.26
CA GLN A 912 6.61 -12.64 11.92
C GLN A 912 7.76 -12.89 10.92
N LEU A 913 9.01 -12.96 11.39
CA LEU A 913 10.21 -13.22 10.59
C LEU A 913 10.59 -12.08 9.62
N ALA A 914 10.30 -10.82 9.95
CA ALA A 914 10.81 -9.67 9.19
C ALA A 914 12.33 -9.70 8.93
N PRO A 915 13.21 -10.13 9.89
CA PRO A 915 14.64 -10.26 9.62
C PRO A 915 14.98 -11.23 8.49
N VAL A 916 14.23 -12.33 8.35
CA VAL A 916 14.39 -13.31 7.26
C VAL A 916 14.01 -12.64 5.93
N PHE A 917 12.88 -11.94 5.90
CA PHE A 917 12.45 -11.20 4.71
C PHE A 917 13.47 -10.14 4.26
N PHE A 918 13.92 -9.26 5.15
CA PHE A 918 14.85 -8.19 4.78
C PHE A 918 16.25 -8.70 4.43
N THR A 919 16.72 -9.77 5.07
CA THR A 919 17.99 -10.42 4.71
C THR A 919 17.92 -11.12 3.34
N PHE A 920 16.75 -11.67 2.99
CA PHE A 920 16.50 -12.20 1.65
C PHE A 920 16.48 -11.08 0.60
N SER A 921 15.73 -10.00 0.86
CA SER A 921 15.69 -8.78 0.03
C SER A 921 17.09 -8.20 -0.26
N LEU A 922 17.98 -8.19 0.74
CA LEU A 922 19.37 -7.76 0.59
C LEU A 922 20.12 -8.55 -0.50
N GLY A 923 19.88 -9.86 -0.59
CA GLY A 923 20.44 -10.74 -1.62
C GLY A 923 19.97 -10.38 -3.02
N THR A 924 18.67 -10.09 -3.16
CA THR A 924 18.04 -9.62 -4.41
C THR A 924 18.69 -8.32 -4.88
N LYS A 925 18.69 -7.28 -4.02
CA LYS A 925 19.25 -5.95 -4.32
C LYS A 925 20.72 -6.04 -4.75
N THR A 926 21.52 -6.79 -3.99
CA THR A 926 22.95 -7.00 -4.27
C THR A 926 23.18 -7.69 -5.61
N HIS A 927 22.45 -8.76 -5.91
CA HIS A 927 22.64 -9.52 -7.14
C HIS A 927 22.38 -8.68 -8.38
N TYR A 928 21.21 -8.04 -8.45
CA TYR A 928 20.77 -7.31 -9.62
C TYR A 928 21.56 -5.99 -9.81
N PHE A 929 21.86 -5.27 -8.72
CA PHE A 929 22.74 -4.10 -8.77
C PHE A 929 24.15 -4.45 -9.26
N GLY A 930 24.79 -5.47 -8.67
CA GLY A 930 26.14 -5.89 -9.04
C GLY A 930 26.25 -6.44 -10.46
N ARG A 931 25.25 -7.21 -10.91
CA ARG A 931 25.17 -7.73 -12.29
C ARG A 931 25.09 -6.58 -13.30
N THR A 932 24.24 -5.59 -13.03
CA THR A 932 24.09 -4.42 -13.91
C THR A 932 25.36 -3.57 -13.94
N LEU A 933 26.06 -3.42 -12.82
CA LEU A 933 27.32 -2.67 -12.77
C LEU A 933 28.43 -3.33 -13.61
N LEU A 934 28.51 -4.66 -13.63
CA LEU A 934 29.55 -5.40 -14.35
C LEU A 934 29.25 -5.57 -15.85
N HIS A 935 27.99 -5.84 -16.18
CA HIS A 935 27.61 -6.31 -17.52
C HIS A 935 26.66 -5.36 -18.26
N GLY A 936 25.99 -4.45 -17.55
CA GLY A 936 24.92 -3.63 -18.10
C GLY A 936 23.72 -4.44 -18.58
N GLY A 937 22.83 -3.78 -19.35
CA GLY A 937 21.72 -4.44 -20.04
C GLY A 937 20.64 -4.96 -19.09
N ALA A 938 20.19 -4.13 -18.14
CA ALA A 938 19.07 -4.52 -17.31
C ALA A 938 17.82 -4.71 -18.18
N LYS A 939 17.04 -5.73 -17.87
CA LYS A 939 15.77 -6.02 -18.53
C LYS A 939 14.67 -5.97 -17.52
N TYR A 940 13.59 -5.26 -17.83
CA TYR A 940 12.38 -5.34 -17.01
C TYR A 940 11.80 -6.75 -17.06
N ARG A 941 11.45 -7.29 -15.90
CA ARG A 941 10.61 -8.49 -15.79
C ARG A 941 9.25 -8.02 -15.27
N PRO A 942 8.15 -8.26 -16.00
CA PRO A 942 6.85 -7.77 -15.58
C PRO A 942 6.46 -8.36 -14.24
N THR A 943 6.11 -7.51 -13.28
CA THR A 943 5.48 -7.94 -12.03
C THR A 943 4.00 -8.14 -12.32
N GLY A 944 3.52 -9.40 -12.26
CA GLY A 944 2.09 -9.65 -12.35
C GLY A 944 1.37 -9.01 -11.14
N ARG A 945 0.20 -8.40 -11.34
CA ARG A 945 -0.56 -7.68 -10.28
C ARG A 945 -1.76 -8.47 -9.73
N GLY A 946 -1.68 -9.80 -9.76
CA GLY A 946 -2.72 -10.68 -9.24
C GLY A 946 -2.77 -10.72 -7.70
N PHE A 947 -3.86 -11.26 -7.16
CA PHE A 947 -3.99 -11.54 -5.73
C PHE A 947 -3.01 -12.64 -5.29
N VAL A 948 -2.53 -12.57 -4.05
CA VAL A 948 -1.28 -13.24 -3.60
C VAL A 948 -1.50 -14.49 -2.76
N VAL A 949 -2.75 -14.89 -2.55
CA VAL A 949 -3.06 -16.04 -1.68
C VAL A 949 -2.71 -17.38 -2.33
N PHE A 950 -1.92 -17.37 -3.41
CA PHE A 950 -1.67 -18.53 -4.25
C PHE A 950 -0.28 -19.09 -4.04
N HIS A 951 -0.23 -20.41 -4.07
CA HIS A 951 1.00 -21.19 -4.00
C HIS A 951 1.83 -20.98 -5.28
N ALA A 952 3.08 -20.54 -5.13
CA ALA A 952 4.05 -20.50 -6.21
C ALA A 952 4.77 -21.85 -6.33
N LYS A 953 4.83 -22.42 -7.53
CA LYS A 953 5.43 -23.74 -7.76
C LYS A 953 6.92 -23.74 -7.45
N PHE A 954 7.45 -24.88 -7.00
CA PHE A 954 8.89 -25.02 -6.72
C PHE A 954 9.76 -24.64 -7.93
N ALA A 955 9.36 -25.02 -9.15
CA ALA A 955 10.08 -24.68 -10.37
C ALA A 955 10.13 -23.16 -10.63
N ASP A 956 9.09 -22.42 -10.28
CA ASP A 956 9.04 -20.96 -10.42
C ASP A 956 10.00 -20.29 -9.45
N ASN A 957 9.93 -20.68 -8.17
CA ASN A 957 10.84 -20.20 -7.12
C ASN A 957 12.30 -20.54 -7.46
N TYR A 958 12.57 -21.75 -7.96
CA TYR A 958 13.90 -22.17 -8.38
C TYR A 958 14.46 -21.30 -9.50
N ARG A 959 13.68 -21.07 -10.56
CA ARG A 959 14.09 -20.24 -11.70
C ARG A 959 14.36 -18.80 -11.32
N LEU A 960 13.57 -18.24 -10.40
CA LEU A 960 13.70 -16.86 -9.96
C LEU A 960 14.90 -16.64 -9.03
N TYR A 961 15.21 -17.61 -8.16
CA TYR A 961 16.19 -17.45 -7.08
C TYR A 961 17.49 -18.25 -7.20
N SER A 962 17.62 -19.15 -8.20
CA SER A 962 18.81 -20.00 -8.36
C SER A 962 20.13 -19.20 -8.35
N ARG A 963 20.28 -18.20 -9.21
CA ARG A 963 21.52 -17.39 -9.32
C ARG A 963 21.64 -16.29 -8.27
N SER A 964 20.52 -15.72 -7.84
CA SER A 964 20.51 -14.57 -6.94
C SER A 964 20.75 -14.97 -5.48
N HIS A 965 20.23 -16.13 -5.06
CA HIS A 965 20.26 -16.59 -3.66
C HIS A 965 20.80 -18.02 -3.52
N PHE A 966 20.24 -19.01 -4.20
CA PHE A 966 20.51 -20.42 -3.87
C PHE A 966 21.97 -20.83 -4.09
N VAL A 967 22.54 -20.52 -5.25
CA VAL A 967 23.96 -20.78 -5.54
C VAL A 967 24.86 -20.08 -4.50
N LYS A 968 24.54 -18.83 -4.17
CA LYS A 968 25.32 -18.04 -3.21
C LYS A 968 25.19 -18.58 -1.78
N GLY A 969 23.99 -18.98 -1.37
CA GLY A 969 23.71 -19.58 -0.07
C GLY A 969 24.41 -20.93 0.09
N ILE A 970 24.40 -21.78 -0.95
CA ILE A 970 25.15 -23.04 -0.96
C ILE A 970 26.66 -22.80 -0.92
N GLU A 971 27.17 -21.80 -1.64
CA GLU A 971 28.59 -21.39 -1.55
C GLU A 971 28.94 -21.01 -0.11
N LEU A 972 28.19 -20.09 0.51
CA LEU A 972 28.42 -19.68 1.90
C LEU A 972 28.28 -20.84 2.89
N MET A 973 27.32 -21.75 2.68
CA MET A 973 27.14 -22.97 3.48
C MET A 973 28.38 -23.86 3.42
N ILE A 974 28.92 -24.11 2.22
CA ILE A 974 30.15 -24.92 2.03
C ILE A 974 31.34 -24.25 2.74
N LEU A 975 31.49 -22.93 2.63
CA LEU A 975 32.56 -22.19 3.30
C LEU A 975 32.45 -22.31 4.83
N LEU A 976 31.24 -22.19 5.39
CA LEU A 976 30.98 -22.33 6.83
C LEU A 976 31.23 -23.76 7.33
N ILE A 977 30.83 -24.78 6.57
CA ILE A 977 31.09 -26.19 6.90
C ILE A 977 32.60 -26.44 6.94
N VAL A 978 33.35 -25.95 5.96
CA VAL A 978 34.81 -26.11 5.96
C VAL A 978 35.47 -25.35 7.10
N TYR A 979 35.00 -24.13 7.40
CA TYR A 979 35.48 -23.39 8.56
C TYR A 979 35.20 -24.13 9.87
N GLN A 980 34.05 -24.80 10.01
CA GLN A 980 33.72 -25.63 11.17
C GLN A 980 34.58 -26.91 11.27
N ILE A 981 34.95 -27.52 10.13
CA ILE A 981 35.76 -28.75 10.10
C ILE A 981 37.23 -28.48 10.48
N PHE A 982 37.81 -27.39 9.96
CA PHE A 982 39.25 -27.11 10.10
C PHE A 982 39.59 -25.97 11.07
N GLY A 983 38.62 -25.17 11.49
CA GLY A 983 38.86 -24.01 12.36
C GLY A 983 39.21 -24.41 13.79
N HIS A 984 40.29 -23.83 14.32
CA HIS A 984 40.66 -23.91 15.73
C HIS A 984 40.39 -22.56 16.41
N SER A 985 39.39 -22.50 17.29
CA SER A 985 38.91 -21.22 17.85
C SER A 985 39.91 -20.62 18.82
N TYR A 986 40.59 -19.53 18.44
CA TYR A 986 41.45 -18.74 19.35
C TYR A 986 40.64 -17.82 20.29
N ARG A 987 39.31 -17.71 20.09
CA ARG A 987 38.43 -16.70 20.70
C ARG A 987 37.54 -17.30 21.79
N SER A 988 37.02 -16.45 22.66
CA SER A 988 35.89 -16.82 23.53
C SER A 988 34.78 -17.46 22.69
N ALA A 989 34.21 -18.57 23.18
CA ALA A 989 33.13 -19.30 22.51
C ALA A 989 31.98 -18.37 22.11
N VAL A 990 31.71 -17.33 22.91
CA VAL A 990 30.68 -16.32 22.65
C VAL A 990 30.96 -15.52 21.37
N ALA A 991 32.20 -15.09 21.14
CA ALA A 991 32.55 -14.31 19.95
C ALA A 991 32.50 -15.15 18.67
N TYR A 992 32.86 -16.44 18.75
CA TYR A 992 32.72 -17.38 17.64
C TYR A 992 31.25 -17.60 17.28
N ILE A 993 30.41 -17.85 18.28
CA ILE A 993 28.97 -18.08 18.11
C ILE A 993 28.29 -16.83 17.53
N LEU A 994 28.57 -15.63 18.06
CA LEU A 994 27.95 -14.39 17.57
C LEU A 994 28.25 -14.12 16.08
N ILE A 995 29.48 -14.33 15.64
CA ILE A 995 29.87 -14.10 14.25
C ILE A 995 29.27 -15.17 13.34
N THR A 996 29.42 -16.45 13.69
CA THR A 996 28.98 -17.57 12.82
C THR A 996 27.47 -17.73 12.78
N ALA A 997 26.75 -17.40 13.86
CA ALA A 997 25.28 -17.47 13.90
C ALA A 997 24.63 -16.52 12.88
N SER A 998 25.16 -15.29 12.73
CA SER A 998 24.66 -14.33 11.74
C SER A 998 24.83 -14.82 10.29
N MET A 999 25.93 -15.52 10.00
CA MET A 999 26.21 -16.08 8.67
C MET A 999 25.35 -17.31 8.38
N TRP A 1000 25.17 -18.19 9.36
CA TRP A 1000 24.23 -19.31 9.25
C TRP A 1000 22.79 -18.84 9.07
N PHE A 1001 22.39 -17.78 9.76
CA PHE A 1001 21.09 -17.14 9.59
C PHE A 1001 20.90 -16.62 8.15
N MET A 1002 21.90 -15.95 7.58
CA MET A 1002 21.90 -15.49 6.20
C MET A 1002 21.80 -16.65 5.19
N VAL A 1003 22.54 -17.75 5.41
CA VAL A 1003 22.45 -18.97 4.59
C VAL A 1003 21.06 -19.58 4.64
N GLY A 1004 20.52 -19.82 5.85
CA GLY A 1004 19.18 -20.39 6.01
C GLY A 1004 18.10 -19.52 5.36
N THR A 1005 18.22 -18.21 5.50
CA THR A 1005 17.33 -17.24 4.87
C THR A 1005 17.38 -17.32 3.35
N TRP A 1006 18.56 -17.28 2.74
CA TRP A 1006 18.71 -17.29 1.28
C TRP A 1006 18.26 -18.60 0.63
N LEU A 1007 18.35 -19.73 1.34
CA LEU A 1007 17.93 -21.03 0.84
C LEU A 1007 16.42 -21.27 1.02
N PHE A 1008 15.83 -20.85 2.15
CA PHE A 1008 14.49 -21.30 2.53
C PHE A 1008 13.41 -20.23 2.62
N ALA A 1009 13.74 -18.93 2.59
CA ALA A 1009 12.74 -17.86 2.60
C ALA A 1009 11.69 -17.98 1.48
N PRO A 1010 12.03 -18.38 0.23
CA PRO A 1010 11.03 -18.58 -0.82
C PRO A 1010 9.96 -19.60 -0.49
N PHE A 1011 10.29 -20.64 0.28
CA PHE A 1011 9.33 -21.68 0.65
C PHE A 1011 8.58 -21.32 1.93
N LEU A 1012 9.27 -20.67 2.88
CA LEU A 1012 8.70 -20.20 4.14
C LEU A 1012 7.62 -19.13 3.95
N PHE A 1013 7.80 -18.26 2.96
CA PHE A 1013 6.86 -17.19 2.64
C PHE A 1013 5.90 -17.53 1.48
N ASN A 1014 5.86 -18.81 1.07
CA ASN A 1014 4.94 -19.30 0.04
C ASN A 1014 3.68 -19.87 0.70
N PRO A 1015 2.47 -19.35 0.38
CA PRO A 1015 1.22 -19.97 0.82
C PRO A 1015 1.17 -21.47 0.45
N SER A 1016 0.69 -22.31 1.38
CA SER A 1016 0.69 -23.78 1.24
C SER A 1016 2.05 -24.40 0.90
N GLY A 1017 3.16 -23.70 1.19
CA GLY A 1017 4.52 -24.13 0.84
C GLY A 1017 4.99 -25.39 1.57
N PHE A 1018 4.30 -25.81 2.63
CA PHE A 1018 4.55 -27.06 3.36
C PHE A 1018 3.35 -28.01 3.35
N GLU A 1019 2.44 -27.86 2.40
CA GLU A 1019 1.35 -28.83 2.20
C GLU A 1019 1.84 -30.04 1.41
N TRP A 1020 1.70 -31.24 1.97
CA TRP A 1020 2.24 -32.47 1.37
C TRP A 1020 1.79 -32.69 -0.08
N GLN A 1021 0.49 -32.52 -0.36
CA GLN A 1021 -0.04 -32.73 -1.71
C GLN A 1021 0.59 -31.78 -2.73
N LYS A 1022 0.73 -30.49 -2.37
CA LYS A 1022 1.36 -29.47 -3.23
C LYS A 1022 2.83 -29.77 -3.48
N ILE A 1023 3.55 -30.24 -2.46
CA ILE A 1023 4.97 -30.63 -2.60
C ILE A 1023 5.13 -31.81 -3.57
N VAL A 1024 4.22 -32.79 -3.55
CA VAL A 1024 4.24 -33.88 -4.53
C VAL A 1024 4.02 -33.35 -5.95
N ASP A 1025 3.04 -32.46 -6.14
CA ASP A 1025 2.76 -31.84 -7.44
C ASP A 1025 3.98 -31.02 -7.93
N ASP A 1026 4.59 -30.23 -7.06
CA ASP A 1026 5.82 -29.46 -7.29
C ASP A 1026 6.99 -30.34 -7.71
N TRP A 1027 7.16 -31.51 -7.09
CA TRP A 1027 8.20 -32.47 -7.47
C TRP A 1027 7.99 -32.98 -8.89
N THR A 1028 6.74 -33.28 -9.26
CA THR A 1028 6.42 -33.75 -10.61
C THR A 1028 6.65 -32.66 -11.65
N ASP A 1029 6.24 -31.42 -11.36
CA ASP A 1029 6.43 -30.26 -12.25
C ASP A 1029 7.91 -29.93 -12.44
N TRP A 1030 8.68 -29.84 -11.35
CA TRP A 1030 10.11 -29.58 -11.43
C TRP A 1030 10.87 -30.68 -12.18
N ASN A 1031 10.52 -31.95 -11.97
CA ASN A 1031 11.10 -33.06 -12.74
C ASN A 1031 10.74 -33.00 -14.21
N LYS A 1032 9.53 -32.59 -14.56
CA LYS A 1032 9.11 -32.37 -15.95
C LYS A 1032 9.91 -31.23 -16.58
N TRP A 1033 10.03 -30.10 -15.89
CA TRP A 1033 10.79 -28.94 -16.34
C TRP A 1033 12.28 -29.23 -16.54
N ILE A 1034 12.94 -29.88 -15.56
CA ILE A 1034 14.36 -30.25 -15.64
C ILE A 1034 14.58 -31.34 -16.70
N SER A 1035 13.56 -32.15 -17.02
CA SER A 1035 13.67 -33.24 -17.99
C SER A 1035 13.54 -32.78 -19.45
N ASN A 1036 12.63 -31.83 -19.72
CA ASN A 1036 12.27 -31.32 -21.04
C ASN A 1036 13.45 -30.66 -21.80
N ARG A 1037 13.57 -30.98 -23.10
CA ARG A 1037 14.53 -30.33 -24.01
C ARG A 1037 14.00 -28.97 -24.48
N GLY A 1038 14.91 -28.01 -24.60
CA GLY A 1038 14.60 -26.66 -25.08
C GLY A 1038 14.69 -26.55 -26.60
N GLY A 1039 14.39 -25.36 -27.13
CA GLY A 1039 14.45 -25.07 -28.56
C GLY A 1039 13.99 -23.64 -28.88
N ILE A 1040 14.16 -23.23 -30.13
CA ILE A 1040 13.69 -21.92 -30.63
C ILE A 1040 12.15 -21.88 -30.46
N GLY A 1041 11.66 -20.88 -29.73
CA GLY A 1041 10.22 -20.70 -29.46
C GLY A 1041 9.68 -21.44 -28.22
N VAL A 1042 10.48 -22.26 -27.54
CA VAL A 1042 10.07 -22.91 -26.28
C VAL A 1042 10.28 -21.95 -25.11
N LEU A 1043 9.18 -21.64 -24.41
CA LEU A 1043 9.21 -20.74 -23.25
C LEU A 1043 10.12 -21.29 -22.12
N PRO A 1044 10.86 -20.42 -21.41
CA PRO A 1044 11.71 -20.77 -20.25
C PRO A 1044 10.98 -21.55 -19.14
N GLU A 1045 9.67 -21.33 -19.02
CA GLU A 1045 8.77 -22.02 -18.08
C GLU A 1045 8.60 -23.49 -18.36
N LYS A 1046 8.76 -23.91 -19.62
CA LYS A 1046 8.49 -25.30 -20.03
C LYS A 1046 9.75 -26.15 -20.11
N SER A 1047 10.94 -25.54 -20.15
CA SER A 1047 12.21 -26.25 -20.28
C SER A 1047 13.37 -25.56 -19.55
N TRP A 1048 14.11 -26.35 -18.77
CA TRP A 1048 15.37 -25.93 -18.16
C TRP A 1048 16.40 -25.42 -19.17
N GLU A 1049 16.47 -26.01 -20.36
CA GLU A 1049 17.47 -25.64 -21.36
C GLU A 1049 17.22 -24.23 -21.93
N SER A 1050 15.96 -23.87 -22.19
CA SER A 1050 15.58 -22.52 -22.60
C SER A 1050 15.87 -21.50 -21.48
N TRP A 1051 15.50 -21.81 -20.24
CA TRP A 1051 15.78 -20.94 -19.08
C TRP A 1051 17.29 -20.74 -18.84
N TRP A 1052 18.07 -21.82 -18.92
CA TRP A 1052 19.52 -21.75 -18.70
C TRP A 1052 20.23 -20.91 -19.77
N GLU A 1053 19.72 -20.92 -21.00
CA GLU A 1053 20.23 -20.07 -22.09
C GLU A 1053 19.84 -18.59 -21.91
N GLU A 1054 18.61 -18.30 -21.50
CA GLU A 1054 18.15 -16.94 -21.17
C GLU A 1054 18.93 -16.35 -19.99
N GLU A 1055 19.15 -17.13 -18.93
CA GLU A 1055 19.81 -16.62 -17.73
C GLU A 1055 21.25 -16.15 -18.00
N GLN A 1056 21.90 -16.71 -19.03
CA GLN A 1056 23.25 -16.36 -19.48
C GLN A 1056 23.29 -15.30 -20.60
N GLU A 1057 22.15 -14.74 -21.01
CA GLU A 1057 22.09 -13.80 -22.14
C GLU A 1057 22.96 -12.55 -21.90
N HIS A 1058 23.01 -12.06 -20.66
CA HIS A 1058 23.82 -10.90 -20.25
C HIS A 1058 25.32 -11.04 -20.57
N LEU A 1059 25.86 -12.26 -20.55
CA LEU A 1059 27.27 -12.52 -20.88
C LEU A 1059 27.59 -12.28 -22.36
N GLN A 1060 26.58 -12.29 -23.24
CA GLN A 1060 26.76 -12.04 -24.68
C GLN A 1060 27.06 -10.56 -24.96
N TYR A 1061 26.54 -9.66 -24.12
CA TYR A 1061 26.72 -8.22 -24.25
C TYR A 1061 27.86 -7.69 -23.36
N SER A 1062 28.50 -8.58 -22.60
CA SER A 1062 29.58 -8.21 -21.67
C SER A 1062 30.86 -7.84 -22.41
N GLY A 1063 31.44 -6.69 -22.05
CA GLY A 1063 32.75 -6.28 -22.57
C GLY A 1063 33.90 -7.18 -22.07
N ILE A 1064 35.08 -7.06 -22.69
CA ILE A 1064 36.28 -7.83 -22.33
C ILE A 1064 36.60 -7.71 -20.82
N ARG A 1065 36.44 -6.52 -20.24
CA ARG A 1065 36.65 -6.30 -18.80
C ARG A 1065 35.70 -7.12 -17.93
N GLY A 1066 34.42 -7.21 -18.29
CA GLY A 1066 33.43 -8.02 -17.56
C GLY A 1066 33.80 -9.51 -17.60
N ILE A 1067 34.20 -10.01 -18.77
CA ILE A 1067 34.65 -11.41 -18.94
C ILE A 1067 35.90 -11.69 -18.09
N ILE A 1068 36.88 -10.79 -18.08
CA ILE A 1068 38.08 -10.93 -17.24
C ILE A 1068 37.70 -10.97 -15.75
N VAL A 1069 36.80 -10.09 -15.30
CA VAL A 1069 36.34 -10.07 -13.91
C VAL A 1069 35.63 -11.37 -13.53
N GLU A 1070 34.76 -11.91 -14.40
CA GLU A 1070 34.11 -13.21 -14.16
C GLU A 1070 35.14 -14.33 -13.98
N ILE A 1071 36.15 -14.39 -14.86
CA ILE A 1071 37.22 -15.39 -14.75
C ILE A 1071 37.99 -15.21 -13.43
N LEU A 1072 38.40 -13.98 -13.11
CA LEU A 1072 39.13 -13.66 -11.87
C LEU A 1072 38.31 -14.04 -10.63
N LEU A 1073 37.02 -13.77 -10.61
CA LEU A 1073 36.13 -14.18 -9.53
C LEU A 1073 36.06 -15.70 -9.43
N SER A 1074 35.97 -16.43 -10.53
CA SER A 1074 35.94 -17.90 -10.53
C SER A 1074 37.26 -18.54 -10.07
N LEU A 1075 38.41 -17.86 -10.17
CA LEU A 1075 39.71 -18.37 -9.69
C LEU A 1075 39.71 -18.71 -8.19
N ARG A 1076 38.84 -18.08 -7.40
CA ARG A 1076 38.74 -18.34 -5.94
C ARG A 1076 38.47 -19.81 -5.61
N PHE A 1077 37.70 -20.51 -6.44
CA PHE A 1077 37.36 -21.92 -6.22
C PHE A 1077 38.57 -22.83 -6.36
N PHE A 1078 39.53 -22.48 -7.23
CA PHE A 1078 40.75 -23.24 -7.45
C PHE A 1078 41.76 -23.06 -6.30
N ILE A 1079 41.87 -21.83 -5.78
CA ILE A 1079 42.69 -21.53 -4.60
C ILE A 1079 42.12 -22.25 -3.37
N TYR A 1080 40.79 -22.27 -3.24
CA TYR A 1080 40.10 -23.02 -2.18
C TYR A 1080 40.35 -24.52 -2.25
N GLN A 1081 40.29 -25.11 -3.46
CA GLN A 1081 40.63 -26.51 -3.70
C GLN A 1081 42.06 -26.84 -3.26
N TYR A 1082 43.03 -26.00 -3.64
CA TYR A 1082 44.42 -26.17 -3.24
C TYR A 1082 44.55 -26.28 -1.72
N GLY A 1083 43.92 -25.34 -1.00
CA GLY A 1083 43.93 -25.33 0.46
C GLY A 1083 43.35 -26.61 1.08
N LEU A 1084 42.26 -27.16 0.54
CA LEU A 1084 41.65 -28.39 1.05
C LEU A 1084 42.48 -29.64 0.72
N VAL A 1085 43.00 -29.74 -0.51
CA VAL A 1085 43.84 -30.87 -0.93
C VAL A 1085 45.11 -30.96 -0.08
N TYR A 1086 45.64 -29.81 0.34
CA TYR A 1086 46.82 -29.70 1.20
C TYR A 1086 46.61 -30.28 2.62
N HIS A 1087 45.36 -30.41 3.08
CA HIS A 1087 44.98 -30.93 4.40
C HIS A 1087 44.54 -32.40 4.39
N LEU A 1088 44.43 -33.04 3.22
CA LEU A 1088 44.08 -34.46 3.11
C LEU A 1088 45.11 -35.34 3.84
N ASN A 1089 44.65 -36.36 4.58
CA ASN A 1089 45.55 -37.19 5.38
C ASN A 1089 46.57 -37.98 4.53
N ILE A 1090 46.21 -38.32 3.28
CA ILE A 1090 47.14 -38.92 2.30
C ILE A 1090 48.36 -38.02 2.06
N THR A 1091 48.17 -36.71 2.08
CA THR A 1091 49.22 -35.71 1.82
C THR A 1091 50.02 -35.34 3.07
N LYS A 1092 49.51 -35.62 4.27
CA LYS A 1092 50.23 -35.41 5.55
C LYS A 1092 51.39 -36.39 5.75
N LYS A 1093 51.34 -37.59 5.13
CA LYS A 1093 52.39 -38.62 5.21
C LYS A 1093 53.44 -38.54 4.09
N GLY A 1094 53.27 -37.66 3.08
CA GLY A 1094 54.20 -37.44 1.96
C GLY A 1094 54.72 -36.01 1.86
N GLN A 1095 55.60 -35.71 0.89
CA GLN A 1095 56.03 -34.33 0.62
C GLN A 1095 54.86 -33.52 0.06
N LYS A 1096 54.47 -32.46 0.78
CA LYS A 1096 53.39 -31.55 0.39
C LYS A 1096 53.84 -30.66 -0.78
N SER A 1097 53.66 -31.15 -2.00
CA SER A 1097 54.11 -30.48 -3.22
C SER A 1097 52.98 -30.06 -4.17
N PHE A 1098 53.24 -29.08 -5.02
CA PHE A 1098 52.35 -28.59 -6.08
C PHE A 1098 51.95 -29.72 -7.04
N LEU A 1099 52.80 -30.74 -7.17
CA LEU A 1099 52.53 -31.95 -7.94
C LEU A 1099 51.25 -32.66 -7.43
N VAL A 1100 51.01 -32.69 -6.12
CA VAL A 1100 49.81 -33.29 -5.52
C VAL A 1100 48.54 -32.52 -5.90
N TYR A 1101 48.63 -31.18 -5.94
CA TYR A 1101 47.55 -30.36 -6.46
C TYR A 1101 47.33 -30.63 -7.96
N GLY A 1102 48.39 -30.69 -8.77
CA GLY A 1102 48.31 -31.06 -10.19
C GLY A 1102 47.70 -32.45 -10.43
N ILE A 1103 48.02 -33.44 -9.60
CA ILE A 1103 47.43 -34.79 -9.64
C ILE A 1103 45.93 -34.75 -9.33
N SER A 1104 45.48 -33.87 -8.41
CA SER A 1104 44.04 -33.72 -8.12
C SER A 1104 43.21 -33.31 -9.34
N TRP A 1105 43.81 -32.64 -10.33
CA TRP A 1105 43.13 -32.29 -11.58
C TRP A 1105 42.87 -33.49 -12.49
N LEU A 1106 43.67 -34.56 -12.38
CA LEU A 1106 43.40 -35.81 -13.12
C LEU A 1106 42.02 -36.37 -12.74
N VAL A 1107 41.61 -36.26 -11.47
CA VAL A 1107 40.28 -36.66 -11.00
C VAL A 1107 39.19 -35.86 -11.72
N ILE A 1108 39.38 -34.55 -11.89
CA ILE A 1108 38.45 -33.68 -12.60
C ILE A 1108 38.36 -34.07 -14.08
N PHE A 1109 39.50 -34.32 -14.74
CA PHE A 1109 39.52 -34.77 -16.14
C PHE A 1109 38.83 -36.13 -16.33
N VAL A 1110 39.01 -37.08 -15.41
CA VAL A 1110 38.31 -38.37 -15.41
C VAL A 1110 36.81 -38.17 -15.27
N ILE A 1111 36.35 -37.33 -14.34
CA ILE A 1111 34.91 -37.02 -14.16
C ILE A 1111 34.34 -36.38 -15.44
N LEU A 1112 35.03 -35.41 -16.04
CA LEU A 1112 34.61 -34.78 -17.29
C LEU A 1112 34.58 -35.76 -18.46
N PHE A 1113 35.54 -36.69 -18.53
CA PHE A 1113 35.57 -37.76 -19.54
C PHE A 1113 34.39 -38.72 -19.38
N VAL A 1114 34.12 -39.19 -18.17
CA VAL A 1114 32.95 -40.03 -17.85
C VAL A 1114 31.65 -39.30 -18.24
N MET A 1115 31.53 -38.03 -17.88
CA MET A 1115 30.37 -37.20 -18.22
C MET A 1115 30.20 -37.03 -19.74
N LYS A 1116 31.30 -36.85 -20.49
CA LYS A 1116 31.28 -36.79 -21.96
C LYS A 1116 30.81 -38.13 -22.56
N THR A 1117 31.32 -39.25 -22.05
CA THR A 1117 30.92 -40.61 -22.49
C THR A 1117 29.43 -40.88 -22.21
N VAL A 1118 28.93 -40.49 -21.04
CA VAL A 1118 27.50 -40.60 -20.68
C VAL A 1118 26.62 -39.70 -21.56
N SER A 1119 27.05 -38.46 -21.86
CA SER A 1119 26.32 -37.51 -22.70
C SER A 1119 26.19 -38.00 -24.15
N VAL A 1120 27.31 -38.49 -24.72
CA VAL A 1120 27.34 -39.09 -26.07
C VAL A 1120 26.50 -40.38 -26.10
N GLY A 1121 26.63 -41.22 -25.07
CA GLY A 1121 25.84 -42.45 -24.93
C GLY A 1121 24.33 -42.17 -24.84
N ARG A 1122 23.92 -41.12 -24.11
CA ARG A 1122 22.51 -40.70 -24.03
C ARG A 1122 21.96 -40.25 -25.38
N ARG A 1123 22.74 -39.50 -26.17
CA ARG A 1123 22.32 -39.07 -27.52
C ARG A 1123 22.20 -40.22 -28.51
N LYS A 1124 23.12 -41.19 -28.44
CA LYS A 1124 23.23 -42.28 -29.42
C LYS A 1124 22.36 -43.49 -29.11
N PHE A 1125 22.08 -43.77 -27.83
CA PHE A 1125 21.43 -45.03 -27.41
C PHE A 1125 20.11 -44.85 -26.64
N SER A 1126 19.73 -43.66 -26.14
CA SER A 1126 18.57 -43.56 -25.23
C SER A 1126 17.20 -43.70 -25.88
N ALA A 1127 17.07 -43.54 -27.21
CA ALA A 1127 15.80 -43.71 -27.91
C ALA A 1127 15.57 -45.17 -28.34
N ASN A 1128 16.60 -45.84 -28.85
CA ASN A 1128 16.48 -47.16 -29.47
C ASN A 1128 16.99 -48.33 -28.60
N PHE A 1129 17.79 -48.07 -27.54
CA PHE A 1129 18.43 -49.12 -26.71
C PHE A 1129 18.45 -48.76 -25.22
N GLN A 1130 17.27 -48.68 -24.59
CA GLN A 1130 17.14 -48.31 -23.17
C GLN A 1130 17.85 -49.29 -22.21
N LEU A 1131 17.82 -50.60 -22.50
CA LEU A 1131 18.44 -51.63 -21.66
C LEU A 1131 19.98 -51.51 -21.66
N VAL A 1132 20.59 -51.32 -22.83
CA VAL A 1132 22.04 -51.12 -22.99
C VAL A 1132 22.49 -49.85 -22.26
N PHE A 1133 21.70 -48.78 -22.33
CA PHE A 1133 21.99 -47.54 -21.61
C PHE A 1133 21.89 -47.71 -20.08
N ARG A 1134 20.94 -48.51 -19.56
CA ARG A 1134 20.86 -48.87 -18.13
C ARG A 1134 22.05 -49.72 -17.69
N LEU A 1135 22.47 -50.68 -18.52
CA LEU A 1135 23.67 -51.51 -18.29
C LEU A 1135 24.94 -50.66 -18.24
N ILE A 1136 25.13 -49.74 -19.19
CA ILE A 1136 26.26 -48.80 -19.18
C ILE A 1136 26.27 -47.95 -17.90
N LYS A 1137 25.12 -47.46 -17.45
CA LYS A 1137 25.02 -46.73 -16.17
C LYS A 1137 25.40 -47.61 -14.97
N GLY A 1138 24.92 -48.85 -14.94
CA GLY A 1138 25.25 -49.83 -13.90
C GLY A 1138 26.75 -50.16 -13.88
N LEU A 1139 27.37 -50.30 -15.04
CA LEU A 1139 28.80 -50.60 -15.18
C LEU A 1139 29.67 -49.41 -14.76
N ILE A 1140 29.28 -48.18 -15.12
CA ILE A 1140 29.92 -46.96 -14.62
C ILE A 1140 29.81 -46.86 -13.10
N PHE A 1141 28.64 -47.18 -12.52
CA PHE A 1141 28.43 -47.19 -11.08
C PHE A 1141 29.32 -48.23 -10.37
N LEU A 1142 29.36 -49.46 -10.87
CA LEU A 1142 30.22 -50.52 -10.33
C LEU A 1142 31.69 -50.11 -10.41
N THR A 1143 32.14 -49.54 -11.54
CA THR A 1143 33.52 -49.04 -11.69
C THR A 1143 33.83 -47.94 -10.68
N PHE A 1144 32.90 -47.02 -10.45
CA PHE A 1144 33.06 -45.97 -9.46
C PHE A 1144 33.14 -46.52 -8.03
N VAL A 1145 32.27 -47.48 -7.67
CA VAL A 1145 32.31 -48.16 -6.36
C VAL A 1145 33.62 -48.93 -6.19
N SER A 1146 34.10 -49.65 -7.22
CA SER A 1146 35.39 -50.32 -7.18
C SER A 1146 36.55 -49.34 -6.97
N ILE A 1147 36.57 -48.21 -7.66
CA ILE A 1147 37.58 -47.15 -7.46
C ILE A 1147 37.51 -46.60 -6.03
N LEU A 1148 36.31 -46.35 -5.50
CA LEU A 1148 36.12 -45.85 -4.13
C LEU A 1148 36.61 -46.87 -3.09
N VAL A 1149 36.30 -48.15 -3.27
CA VAL A 1149 36.77 -49.24 -2.39
C VAL A 1149 38.30 -49.36 -2.44
N ILE A 1150 38.90 -49.27 -3.62
CA ILE A 1150 40.36 -49.27 -3.80
C ILE A 1150 41.00 -48.05 -3.11
N LEU A 1151 40.38 -46.87 -3.23
CA LEU A 1151 40.83 -45.62 -2.59
C LEU A 1151 40.64 -45.62 -1.07
N ILE A 1152 39.79 -46.48 -0.51
CA ILE A 1152 39.69 -46.68 0.94
C ILE A 1152 40.71 -47.74 1.40
N ALA A 1153 40.88 -48.81 0.62
CA ALA A 1153 41.69 -49.97 0.99
C ALA A 1153 43.21 -49.77 0.84
N LEU A 1154 43.69 -49.07 -0.21
CA LEU A 1154 45.13 -48.88 -0.46
C LEU A 1154 45.73 -47.64 0.24
N PRO A 1155 45.13 -46.44 0.17
CA PRO A 1155 45.65 -45.21 0.77
C PRO A 1155 45.19 -44.97 2.22
N HIS A 1156 44.35 -45.83 2.79
CA HIS A 1156 43.66 -45.62 4.08
C HIS A 1156 42.90 -44.27 4.16
N MET A 1157 42.12 -43.92 3.13
CA MET A 1157 41.28 -42.71 3.18
C MET A 1157 40.23 -42.82 4.29
N THR A 1158 40.15 -41.79 5.14
CA THR A 1158 39.10 -41.68 6.15
C THR A 1158 37.80 -41.15 5.54
N VAL A 1159 36.67 -41.35 6.23
CA VAL A 1159 35.38 -40.76 5.84
C VAL A 1159 35.48 -39.23 5.77
N GLN A 1160 36.29 -38.61 6.64
CA GLN A 1160 36.58 -37.18 6.59
C GLN A 1160 37.27 -36.79 5.28
N ASP A 1161 38.26 -37.56 4.81
CA ASP A 1161 38.95 -37.28 3.54
C ASP A 1161 37.99 -37.36 2.33
N ILE A 1162 37.00 -38.26 2.36
CA ILE A 1162 35.95 -38.35 1.31
C ILE A 1162 35.10 -37.07 1.29
N VAL A 1163 34.66 -36.60 2.46
CA VAL A 1163 33.89 -35.35 2.58
C VAL A 1163 34.72 -34.15 2.11
N VAL A 1164 35.99 -34.07 2.50
CA VAL A 1164 36.91 -33.01 2.06
C VAL A 1164 37.12 -33.02 0.55
N CYS A 1165 37.24 -34.20 -0.07
CA CYS A 1165 37.30 -34.33 -1.53
C CYS A 1165 36.02 -33.80 -2.21
N ILE A 1166 34.83 -34.13 -1.70
CA ILE A 1166 33.57 -33.60 -2.24
C ILE A 1166 33.54 -32.07 -2.13
N LEU A 1167 33.91 -31.52 -0.96
CA LEU A 1167 33.96 -30.08 -0.71
C LEU A 1167 35.04 -29.37 -1.53
N ALA A 1168 36.10 -30.05 -1.97
CA ALA A 1168 37.13 -29.50 -2.83
C ALA A 1168 36.73 -29.54 -4.33
N PHE A 1169 36.25 -30.68 -4.82
CA PHE A 1169 35.98 -30.87 -6.25
C PHE A 1169 34.65 -30.25 -6.70
N MET A 1170 33.61 -30.25 -5.86
CA MET A 1170 32.30 -29.71 -6.23
C MET A 1170 32.37 -28.19 -6.55
N PRO A 1171 32.97 -27.32 -5.71
CA PRO A 1171 33.14 -25.91 -6.04
C PRO A 1171 34.11 -25.67 -7.20
N THR A 1172 35.16 -26.50 -7.35
CA THR A 1172 36.09 -26.40 -8.48
C THR A 1172 35.40 -26.65 -9.81
N GLY A 1173 34.59 -27.70 -9.91
CA GLY A 1173 33.83 -27.99 -11.12
C GLY A 1173 32.80 -26.89 -11.44
N TRP A 1174 32.26 -26.21 -10.41
CA TRP A 1174 31.42 -25.02 -10.60
C TRP A 1174 32.21 -23.83 -11.12
N GLY A 1175 33.41 -23.59 -10.59
CA GLY A 1175 34.34 -22.57 -11.09
C GLY A 1175 34.71 -22.80 -12.56
N MET A 1176 34.97 -24.06 -12.96
CA MET A 1176 35.18 -24.41 -14.37
C MET A 1176 33.94 -24.16 -15.22
N LEU A 1177 32.74 -24.44 -14.70
CA LEU A 1177 31.49 -24.15 -15.39
C LEU A 1177 31.33 -22.64 -15.64
N GLN A 1178 31.59 -21.80 -14.63
CA GLN A 1178 31.52 -20.34 -14.77
C GLN A 1178 32.52 -19.81 -15.81
N ILE A 1179 33.77 -20.29 -15.80
CA ILE A 1179 34.77 -19.92 -16.81
C ILE A 1179 34.31 -20.36 -18.21
N ALA A 1180 33.74 -21.56 -18.34
CA ALA A 1180 33.23 -22.05 -19.62
C ALA A 1180 32.01 -21.24 -20.12
N GLN A 1181 31.18 -20.71 -19.22
CA GLN A 1181 30.07 -19.81 -19.53
C GLN A 1181 30.57 -18.44 -19.99
N ALA A 1182 31.55 -17.85 -19.29
CA ALA A 1182 32.19 -16.58 -19.66
C ALA A 1182 32.89 -16.67 -21.04
N LEU A 1183 33.49 -17.83 -21.36
CA LEU A 1183 34.15 -18.10 -22.63
C LEU A 1183 33.27 -18.83 -23.66
N LYS A 1184 31.94 -18.72 -23.55
CA LYS A 1184 30.95 -19.42 -24.38
C LYS A 1184 31.27 -19.45 -25.89
N PRO A 1185 31.67 -18.34 -26.55
CA PRO A 1185 32.02 -18.37 -27.98
C PRO A 1185 33.16 -19.32 -28.32
N LEU A 1186 34.22 -19.34 -27.50
CA LEU A 1186 35.40 -20.21 -27.69
C LEU A 1186 35.05 -21.68 -27.42
N VAL A 1187 34.31 -21.94 -26.35
CA VAL A 1187 33.90 -23.30 -25.97
C VAL A 1187 32.94 -23.91 -26.99
N ARG A 1188 32.05 -23.10 -27.60
CA ARG A 1188 31.19 -23.52 -28.70
C ARG A 1188 32.01 -23.89 -29.95
N ARG A 1189 33.01 -23.09 -30.33
CA ARG A 1189 33.92 -23.41 -31.44
C ARG A 1189 34.70 -24.70 -31.20
N ALA A 1190 35.10 -24.96 -29.95
CA ALA A 1190 35.80 -26.18 -29.56
C ALA A 1190 34.89 -27.43 -29.43
N GLY A 1191 33.57 -27.31 -29.64
CA GLY A 1191 32.63 -28.44 -29.61
C GLY A 1191 32.27 -28.98 -28.22
N PHE A 1192 32.74 -28.36 -27.13
CA PHE A 1192 32.51 -28.85 -25.76
C PHE A 1192 31.21 -28.34 -25.12
N TRP A 1193 30.47 -27.44 -25.76
CA TRP A 1193 29.27 -26.82 -25.19
C TRP A 1193 28.18 -27.84 -24.77
N GLY A 1194 28.04 -28.96 -25.50
CA GLY A 1194 27.11 -30.03 -25.12
C GLY A 1194 27.49 -30.72 -23.80
N SER A 1195 28.79 -30.88 -23.53
CA SER A 1195 29.30 -31.42 -22.27
C SER A 1195 29.10 -30.42 -21.13
N VAL A 1196 29.39 -29.13 -21.36
CA VAL A 1196 29.14 -28.04 -20.40
C VAL A 1196 27.66 -27.98 -19.99
N LYS A 1197 26.74 -28.07 -20.96
CA LYS A 1197 25.30 -28.12 -20.70
C LYS A 1197 24.90 -29.34 -19.86
N THR A 1198 25.50 -30.51 -20.13
CA THR A 1198 25.22 -31.73 -19.34
C THR A 1198 25.73 -31.60 -17.90
N LEU A 1199 26.92 -31.03 -17.72
CA LEU A 1199 27.51 -30.77 -16.39
C LEU A 1199 26.66 -29.77 -15.60
N ALA A 1200 26.29 -28.65 -16.23
CA ALA A 1200 25.42 -27.63 -15.64
C ALA A 1200 24.12 -28.25 -15.12
N ARG A 1201 23.45 -29.08 -15.94
CA ARG A 1201 22.21 -29.77 -15.55
C ARG A 1201 22.41 -30.67 -14.33
N GLY A 1202 23.56 -31.35 -14.23
CA GLY A 1202 23.91 -32.15 -13.07
C GLY A 1202 23.98 -31.33 -11.79
N TYR A 1203 24.65 -30.17 -11.83
CA TYR A 1203 24.70 -29.24 -10.71
C TYR A 1203 23.31 -28.74 -10.31
N GLU A 1204 22.47 -28.36 -11.28
CA GLU A 1204 21.11 -27.86 -10.98
C GLU A 1204 20.23 -28.95 -10.36
N ILE A 1205 20.36 -30.22 -10.77
CA ILE A 1205 19.67 -31.35 -10.13
C ILE A 1205 20.13 -31.52 -8.67
N VAL A 1206 21.44 -31.51 -8.41
CA VAL A 1206 21.97 -31.64 -7.05
C VAL A 1206 21.49 -30.49 -6.16
N MET A 1207 21.57 -29.25 -6.65
CA MET A 1207 21.08 -28.08 -5.91
C MET A 1207 19.56 -28.14 -5.66
N GLY A 1208 18.78 -28.57 -6.68
CA GLY A 1208 17.34 -28.76 -6.53
C GLY A 1208 17.00 -29.79 -5.47
N LEU A 1209 17.70 -30.93 -5.43
CA LEU A 1209 17.54 -31.96 -4.40
C LEU A 1209 17.89 -31.44 -3.00
N LEU A 1210 19.01 -30.72 -2.86
CA LEU A 1210 19.44 -30.15 -1.58
C LEU A 1210 18.41 -29.18 -0.99
N LEU A 1211 17.68 -28.44 -1.83
CA LEU A 1211 16.62 -27.53 -1.41
C LEU A 1211 15.30 -28.27 -1.17
N PHE A 1212 14.95 -29.22 -2.04
CA PHE A 1212 13.67 -29.91 -2.01
C PHE A 1212 13.56 -30.87 -0.82
N THR A 1213 14.62 -31.61 -0.49
CA THR A 1213 14.57 -32.63 0.58
C THR A 1213 14.19 -32.05 1.96
N PRO A 1214 14.79 -30.96 2.45
CA PRO A 1214 14.38 -30.35 3.72
C PRO A 1214 12.93 -29.83 3.70
N VAL A 1215 12.49 -29.24 2.58
CA VAL A 1215 11.11 -28.73 2.43
C VAL A 1215 10.11 -29.88 2.47
N ALA A 1216 10.39 -30.97 1.75
CA ALA A 1216 9.54 -32.16 1.75
C ALA A 1216 9.50 -32.85 3.13
N PHE A 1217 10.62 -32.86 3.85
CA PHE A 1217 10.66 -33.38 5.22
C PHE A 1217 9.79 -32.54 6.17
N LEU A 1218 9.87 -31.20 6.09
CA LEU A 1218 9.04 -30.32 6.90
C LEU A 1218 7.55 -30.42 6.54
N ALA A 1219 7.23 -30.60 5.26
CA ALA A 1219 5.85 -30.78 4.79
C ALA A 1219 5.19 -32.08 5.28
N TRP A 1220 5.97 -33.06 5.77
CA TRP A 1220 5.42 -34.24 6.42
C TRP A 1220 4.66 -33.87 7.71
N PHE A 1221 5.09 -32.80 8.40
CA PHE A 1221 4.52 -32.41 9.68
C PHE A 1221 3.37 -31.41 9.51
N PRO A 1222 2.10 -31.78 9.79
CA PRO A 1222 0.95 -30.91 9.50
C PRO A 1222 0.99 -29.56 10.24
N PHE A 1223 1.54 -29.53 11.45
CA PHE A 1223 1.64 -28.31 12.26
C PHE A 1223 2.50 -27.22 11.60
N VAL A 1224 3.43 -27.58 10.71
CA VAL A 1224 4.30 -26.62 10.02
C VAL A 1224 3.49 -25.77 9.05
N SER A 1225 2.57 -26.39 8.30
CA SER A 1225 1.66 -25.69 7.37
C SER A 1225 0.70 -24.75 8.11
N GLU A 1226 0.16 -25.20 9.26
CA GLU A 1226 -0.70 -24.35 10.10
C GLU A 1226 0.06 -23.15 10.69
N PHE A 1227 1.27 -23.39 11.19
CA PHE A 1227 2.13 -22.33 11.71
C PHE A 1227 2.49 -21.31 10.63
N GLN A 1228 2.90 -21.78 9.44
CA GLN A 1228 3.18 -20.93 8.28
C GLN A 1228 1.98 -20.05 7.93
N THR A 1229 0.79 -20.64 7.84
CA THR A 1229 -0.44 -19.90 7.49
C THR A 1229 -0.75 -18.81 8.52
N ARG A 1230 -0.65 -19.12 9.82
CA ARG A 1230 -0.85 -18.14 10.90
C ARG A 1230 0.19 -17.01 10.83
N MET A 1231 1.45 -17.35 10.58
CA MET A 1231 2.53 -16.37 10.45
C MET A 1231 2.34 -15.45 9.24
N LEU A 1232 2.03 -16.02 8.06
CA LEU A 1232 1.88 -15.29 6.81
C LEU A 1232 0.69 -14.32 6.82
N PHE A 1233 -0.40 -14.69 7.49
CA PHE A 1233 -1.64 -13.95 7.43
C PHE A 1233 -2.13 -13.43 8.79
N ASN A 1234 -1.23 -13.29 9.77
CA ASN A 1234 -1.54 -12.77 11.09
C ASN A 1234 -2.27 -11.42 11.05
N GLN A 1235 -1.94 -10.53 10.10
CA GLN A 1235 -2.63 -9.25 9.94
C GLN A 1235 -4.12 -9.43 9.67
N ALA A 1236 -4.46 -10.35 8.78
CA ALA A 1236 -5.84 -10.65 8.48
C ALA A 1236 -6.51 -11.43 9.63
N PHE A 1237 -5.81 -12.33 10.33
CA PHE A 1237 -6.34 -12.95 11.57
C PHE A 1237 -6.62 -11.93 12.68
N SER A 1238 -5.77 -10.90 12.85
CA SER A 1238 -5.96 -9.84 13.84
C SER A 1238 -7.21 -8.98 13.57
N ARG A 1239 -7.69 -8.99 12.32
CA ARG A 1239 -8.96 -8.37 11.90
C ARG A 1239 -10.16 -9.30 12.04
N GLY A 1240 -9.98 -10.51 12.57
CA GLY A 1240 -11.03 -11.52 12.70
C GLY A 1240 -11.28 -12.35 11.44
N LEU A 1241 -10.41 -12.27 10.41
CA LEU A 1241 -10.61 -12.98 9.15
C LEU A 1241 -10.23 -14.47 9.28
N GLN A 1242 -11.10 -15.35 8.77
CA GLN A 1242 -10.90 -16.80 8.80
C GLN A 1242 -10.21 -17.33 7.54
N ILE A 1243 -8.90 -17.14 7.47
CA ILE A 1243 -8.10 -17.38 6.25
C ILE A 1243 -7.93 -18.87 5.93
N SER A 1244 -8.04 -19.73 6.94
CA SER A 1244 -8.08 -21.19 6.74
C SER A 1244 -9.25 -21.63 5.87
N ARG A 1245 -10.38 -20.88 5.87
CA ARG A 1245 -11.51 -21.14 4.95
C ARG A 1245 -11.21 -20.66 3.53
N ILE A 1246 -10.41 -19.59 3.38
CA ILE A 1246 -9.97 -19.10 2.08
C ILE A 1246 -9.02 -20.10 1.42
N LEU A 1247 -8.00 -20.55 2.15
CA LEU A 1247 -7.01 -21.50 1.64
C LEU A 1247 -7.56 -22.93 1.46
N GLY A 1248 -8.61 -23.30 2.19
CA GLY A 1248 -9.25 -24.62 2.10
C GLY A 1248 -10.20 -24.80 0.90
N GLY A 1249 -10.56 -23.71 0.22
CA GLY A 1249 -11.48 -23.69 -0.93
C GLY A 1249 -12.91 -24.17 -0.65
N GLN A 1250 -13.79 -24.10 -1.66
CA GLN A 1250 -15.18 -24.59 -1.56
C GLN A 1250 -15.31 -26.13 -1.40
N ARG A 1251 -14.22 -26.89 -1.61
CA ARG A 1251 -14.25 -28.36 -1.54
C ARG A 1251 -14.64 -28.89 -0.15
N LYS A 1252 -14.28 -28.19 0.93
CA LYS A 1252 -14.69 -28.57 2.29
C LYS A 1252 -16.17 -28.29 2.57
N GLU A 1253 -16.73 -27.17 2.10
CA GLU A 1253 -18.15 -26.83 2.32
C GLU A 1253 -19.13 -27.75 1.58
N ARG A 1254 -18.78 -28.21 0.36
CA ARG A 1254 -19.59 -29.25 -0.32
C ARG A 1254 -19.51 -30.61 0.39
N SER A 1255 -18.37 -30.94 0.99
CA SER A 1255 -18.22 -32.20 1.74
C SER A 1255 -18.99 -32.21 3.06
N SER A 1256 -19.22 -31.06 3.68
CA SER A 1256 -20.05 -30.93 4.89
C SER A 1256 -21.54 -30.90 4.57
N ARG A 1257 -21.97 -30.25 3.47
CA ARG A 1257 -23.37 -30.28 3.01
C ARG A 1257 -23.85 -31.65 2.53
N ASN A 1258 -22.94 -32.50 2.05
CA ASN A 1258 -23.28 -33.90 1.70
C ASN A 1258 -23.26 -34.85 2.90
N LYS A 1259 -23.07 -34.33 4.13
CA LYS A 1259 -23.10 -35.09 5.39
C LYS A 1259 -24.22 -34.66 6.35
N GLU A 1260 -25.11 -33.76 5.91
CA GLU A 1260 -26.37 -33.45 6.61
C GLU A 1260 -27.57 -34.07 5.90
#